data_AF-A0A6J7LIJ1-F1
#
_entry.id   AF-A0A6J7LIJ1-F1
#
_cell.length_a   1.000
_cell.length_b   1.000
_cell.length_c   1.000
_cell.angle_alpha   90.00
_cell.angle_beta   90.00
_cell.angle_gamma   90.00
#
_symmetry.space_group_name_H-M   'P 1'
#
loop_
_entity.id
_entity.type
_entity.pdbx_description
1 polymer ?
#
loop_
_entity_poly.entity_id
_entity_poly.type
_entity_poly.pdbx_seq_one_letter_code
_entity_poly.pdbx_strand_id
1 'polypeptide(L)'
;MRYTLRLLTAQQFQRATALVCAAELARRESEETWGTEPFRIGLWVGTDVSPKRFEEAEEQLARANEYGSHRLTVLQIQRCPWCGTPITAAQVKTDSVNRRVYVHCGDELARCPFSKGGSVPEGLPVLTVDEEIYRLTPTFVIATVDKFARLAREGEAASLFGYVGRRCGRHGYVHADYAKCDITTTHPATKQGHPAASVQPVGRLRPVDLIIQDELHLITGALGTAVGLFEVAVETLSSWETPEGLPVRPLIVASTATVRNAHEQVRGLYGRHVEVFPPQVLDVADTYFSQEVRVDREHPGRLYLGVSAQGVRLSSAEIRVAEILLSAGQLLYDRAGAAADPYMTLVGYFNATRELAGMARYMGDDIQNRVKRPRRGSGFPVRLGAAFGFLNVGELTSRIASSEIGRTLDRLGLEFDVDVDTNEAFKARMALIKAGGTPAKRPDAPYDVVLATSMLQVGVDVQRLGLMLVVGQPKNTAEYIQATSRVGRDDARPGLVVSLGNWARPRDLAHFEQFRHYHETFYAQVEALSVTPFSPTALDRGMDGLLISAVRVLQAVHADGLSPERNAGKIKDQRLAVEALAIRLKARIAAAAQSEDATKRANDLIVNKIDRWTERAALAIGMSKTLVYERTGDGDAFMPLLVSPENHRASAGGNSQAPFVVANSMREVQPEINILVSPVQNRLFVLAPEAAPGWNMPTGEEDGS
;
A
#
# COMPACT_ATOMS: atom_id res chain seq x y z
N MET A 1 -12.10 2.53 -1.19
CA MET A 1 -11.44 1.30 -0.69
C MET A 1 -10.08 1.65 -0.09
N ARG A 2 -9.73 1.05 1.04
CA ARG A 2 -8.54 1.37 1.84
C ARG A 2 -7.61 0.18 1.93
N TYR A 3 -6.32 0.45 1.80
CA TYR A 3 -5.26 -0.54 1.92
C TYR A 3 -4.27 -0.13 2.99
N THR A 4 -3.73 -1.12 3.68
CA THR A 4 -2.62 -0.93 4.61
C THR A 4 -1.31 -0.79 3.85
N LEU A 5 -1.07 -1.62 2.82
CA LEU A 5 0.18 -1.69 2.07
C LEU A 5 0.08 -1.01 0.72
N ARG A 6 1.13 -0.27 0.35
CA ARG A 6 1.24 0.52 -0.89
C ARG A 6 1.16 -0.34 -2.16
N LEU A 7 1.45 -1.63 -2.06
CA LEU A 7 1.85 -2.49 -3.18
C LEU A 7 0.68 -3.27 -3.80
N LEU A 8 -0.38 -3.56 -3.03
CA LEU A 8 -1.60 -4.21 -3.54
C LEU A 8 -2.46 -3.32 -4.42
N THR A 9 -2.15 -2.02 -4.43
CA THR A 9 -3.06 -1.01 -4.95
C THR A 9 -3.20 -1.10 -6.47
N ALA A 10 -2.19 -1.51 -7.23
CA ALA A 10 -2.23 -1.50 -8.69
C ALA A 10 -3.15 -2.57 -9.31
N GLN A 11 -3.04 -3.86 -8.91
CA GLN A 11 -3.92 -4.91 -9.43
C GLN A 11 -5.38 -4.67 -9.01
N GLN A 12 -5.58 -4.23 -7.77
CA GLN A 12 -6.92 -3.90 -7.28
C GLN A 12 -7.49 -2.67 -7.96
N PHE A 13 -6.65 -1.68 -8.27
CA PHE A 13 -7.01 -0.54 -9.10
C PHE A 13 -7.41 -0.98 -10.50
N GLN A 14 -6.69 -1.91 -11.13
CA GLN A 14 -7.08 -2.47 -12.42
C GLN A 14 -8.46 -3.15 -12.37
N ARG A 15 -8.72 -3.98 -11.36
CA ARG A 15 -10.02 -4.65 -11.18
C ARG A 15 -11.16 -3.67 -10.92
N ALA A 16 -10.96 -2.70 -10.02
CA ALA A 16 -11.94 -1.68 -9.72
C ALA A 16 -12.17 -0.73 -10.92
N THR A 17 -11.14 -0.49 -11.74
CA THR A 17 -11.27 0.29 -12.97
C THR A 17 -12.20 -0.40 -13.97
N ALA A 18 -12.18 -1.73 -14.07
CA ALA A 18 -13.11 -2.45 -14.94
C ALA A 18 -14.58 -2.22 -14.53
N LEU A 19 -14.87 -2.25 -13.22
CA LEU A 19 -16.20 -1.92 -12.68
C LEU A 19 -16.60 -0.47 -13.02
N VAL A 20 -15.68 0.48 -12.86
CA VAL A 20 -15.94 1.91 -13.14
C VAL A 20 -16.12 2.15 -14.64
N CYS A 21 -15.39 1.43 -15.49
CA CYS A 21 -15.62 1.45 -16.94
C CYS A 21 -17.05 1.01 -17.28
N ALA A 22 -17.52 -0.09 -16.70
CA ALA A 22 -18.89 -0.55 -16.91
C ALA A 22 -19.92 0.49 -16.44
N ALA A 23 -19.69 1.11 -15.28
CA ALA A 23 -20.55 2.16 -14.74
C ALA A 23 -20.60 3.40 -15.65
N GLU A 24 -19.46 3.85 -16.20
CA GLU A 24 -19.42 5.01 -17.11
C GLU A 24 -20.15 4.73 -18.42
N LEU A 25 -20.08 3.52 -18.97
CA LEU A 25 -20.86 3.16 -20.15
C LEU A 25 -22.37 3.20 -19.86
N ALA A 26 -22.79 2.61 -18.74
CA ALA A 26 -24.19 2.65 -18.31
C ALA A 26 -24.69 4.08 -18.03
N ARG A 27 -23.83 4.95 -17.48
CA ARG A 27 -24.14 6.38 -17.28
C ARG A 27 -24.42 7.08 -18.61
N ARG A 28 -23.56 6.87 -19.60
CA ARG A 28 -23.66 7.51 -20.93
C ARG A 28 -24.90 7.05 -21.70
N GLU A 29 -25.32 5.81 -21.51
CA GLU A 29 -26.56 5.29 -22.09
C GLU A 29 -27.82 5.90 -21.46
N SER A 30 -27.72 6.46 -20.24
CA SER A 30 -28.87 6.99 -19.49
C SER A 30 -28.50 8.22 -18.65
N GLU A 31 -28.00 9.28 -19.31
CA GLU A 31 -27.55 10.50 -18.63
C GLU A 31 -28.68 11.20 -17.86
N GLU A 32 -29.94 11.05 -18.28
CA GLU A 32 -31.11 11.59 -17.55
C GLU A 32 -31.27 10.99 -16.14
N THR A 33 -30.88 9.72 -15.97
CA THR A 33 -31.00 9.02 -14.68
C THR A 33 -29.76 9.26 -13.81
N TRP A 34 -28.57 9.19 -14.41
CA TRP A 34 -27.31 9.15 -13.67
C TRP A 34 -26.56 10.48 -13.65
N GLY A 35 -27.00 11.47 -14.43
CA GLY A 35 -26.37 12.76 -14.57
C GLY A 35 -25.20 12.78 -15.56
N THR A 36 -24.63 13.97 -15.75
CA THR A 36 -23.59 14.26 -16.74
C THR A 36 -22.16 14.13 -16.23
N GLU A 37 -21.96 14.02 -14.91
CA GLU A 37 -20.62 13.92 -14.31
C GLU A 37 -20.08 12.49 -14.50
N PRO A 38 -18.90 12.30 -15.15
CA PRO A 38 -18.38 10.96 -15.41
C PRO A 38 -18.06 10.18 -14.13
N PHE A 39 -18.34 8.88 -14.14
CA PHE A 39 -17.86 7.98 -13.11
C PHE A 39 -16.35 7.81 -13.25
N ARG A 40 -15.59 8.16 -12.21
CA ARG A 40 -14.11 8.09 -12.21
C ARG A 40 -13.58 7.31 -11.02
N ILE A 41 -12.40 6.74 -11.19
CA ILE A 41 -11.64 6.06 -10.13
C ILE A 41 -10.31 6.76 -9.87
N GLY A 42 -10.06 7.12 -8.61
CA GLY A 42 -8.82 7.77 -8.16
C GLY A 42 -7.89 6.79 -7.44
N LEU A 43 -6.58 6.90 -7.71
CA LEU A 43 -5.53 6.21 -6.96
C LEU A 43 -4.80 7.20 -6.04
N TRP A 44 -5.24 7.28 -4.78
CA TRP A 44 -4.72 8.21 -3.78
C TRP A 44 -3.70 7.53 -2.84
N VAL A 45 -2.46 7.41 -3.29
CA VAL A 45 -1.42 6.59 -2.65
C VAL A 45 -0.09 7.34 -2.50
N GLY A 46 0.86 6.81 -1.72
CA GLY A 46 2.13 7.49 -1.43
C GLY A 46 2.92 7.91 -2.69
N THR A 47 3.76 8.96 -2.54
CA THR A 47 4.49 9.64 -3.64
C THR A 47 5.31 8.70 -4.54
N ASP A 48 5.81 7.59 -3.99
CA ASP A 48 6.59 6.62 -4.76
C ASP A 48 5.73 5.85 -5.79
N VAL A 49 4.41 5.85 -5.61
CA VAL A 49 3.46 5.08 -6.42
C VAL A 49 2.67 5.98 -7.36
N SER A 50 2.26 7.18 -6.93
CA SER A 50 1.54 8.13 -7.76
C SER A 50 2.09 9.56 -7.62
N PRO A 51 2.14 10.35 -8.72
CA PRO A 51 2.55 11.75 -8.66
C PRO A 51 1.55 12.60 -7.87
N LYS A 52 2.06 13.64 -7.20
CA LYS A 52 1.21 14.58 -6.45
C LYS A 52 0.66 15.69 -7.32
N ARG A 53 1.47 16.15 -8.27
CA ARG A 53 1.20 17.32 -9.11
C ARG A 53 1.27 16.96 -10.58
N PHE A 54 0.53 17.69 -11.40
CA PHE A 54 0.50 17.47 -12.84
C PHE A 54 1.89 17.65 -13.49
N GLU A 55 2.70 18.61 -13.01
CA GLU A 55 4.06 18.82 -13.55
C GLU A 55 4.95 17.58 -13.40
N GLU A 56 4.84 16.87 -12.26
CA GLU A 56 5.58 15.63 -12.03
C GLU A 56 5.16 14.55 -13.04
N ALA A 57 3.86 14.46 -13.34
CA ALA A 57 3.33 13.52 -14.32
C ALA A 57 3.77 13.86 -15.76
N GLU A 58 3.76 15.14 -16.11
CA GLU A 58 4.19 15.63 -17.43
C GLU A 58 5.69 15.38 -17.67
N GLU A 59 6.54 15.65 -16.67
CA GLU A 59 7.97 15.36 -16.74
C GLU A 59 8.24 13.85 -16.88
N GLN A 60 7.55 13.02 -16.11
CA GLN A 60 7.68 11.57 -16.21
C GLN A 60 7.29 11.04 -17.60
N LEU A 61 6.21 11.56 -18.18
CA LEU A 61 5.75 11.17 -19.51
C LEU A 61 6.75 11.60 -20.60
N ALA A 62 7.29 12.82 -20.51
CA ALA A 62 8.31 13.31 -21.44
C ALA A 62 9.55 12.41 -21.43
N ARG A 63 10.07 12.08 -20.24
CA ARG A 63 11.23 11.18 -20.08
C ARG A 63 10.94 9.76 -20.57
N ALA A 64 9.73 9.23 -20.34
CA ALA A 64 9.36 7.91 -20.82
C ALA A 64 9.32 7.82 -22.35
N ASN A 65 8.84 8.87 -23.02
CA ASN A 65 8.80 8.95 -24.49
C ASN A 65 10.20 9.14 -25.11
N GLU A 66 11.11 9.82 -24.42
CA GLU A 66 12.47 10.09 -24.90
C GLU A 66 13.41 8.88 -24.76
N TYR A 67 13.39 8.20 -23.60
CA TYR A 67 14.36 7.16 -23.27
C TYR A 67 13.80 5.72 -23.31
N GLY A 68 12.49 5.54 -23.54
CA GLY A 68 11.83 4.23 -23.66
C GLY A 68 11.78 3.37 -22.39
N SER A 69 12.55 3.69 -21.35
CA SER A 69 12.66 2.89 -20.12
C SER A 69 12.62 3.70 -18.82
N HIS A 70 11.92 4.85 -18.80
CA HIS A 70 11.75 5.61 -17.56
C HIS A 70 10.52 5.12 -16.77
N ARG A 71 10.64 5.10 -15.44
CA ARG A 71 9.56 4.71 -14.52
C ARG A 71 8.37 5.67 -14.66
N LEU A 72 7.29 5.19 -15.29
CA LEU A 72 6.08 5.98 -15.52
C LEU A 72 5.06 5.72 -14.38
N THR A 73 5.21 6.38 -13.23
CA THR A 73 4.30 6.15 -12.09
C THR A 73 2.90 6.72 -12.34
N VAL A 74 2.73 7.63 -13.31
CA VAL A 74 1.40 8.07 -13.74
C VAL A 74 0.58 6.95 -14.43
N LEU A 75 1.24 5.93 -15.02
CA LEU A 75 0.59 4.79 -15.66
C LEU A 75 0.66 3.55 -14.76
N GLN A 76 -0.43 3.29 -14.05
CA GLN A 76 -0.53 2.16 -13.11
C GLN A 76 -1.17 0.91 -13.72
N ILE A 77 -1.56 0.99 -15.00
CA ILE A 77 -2.28 -0.06 -15.72
C ILE A 77 -1.53 -0.38 -17.01
N GLN A 78 -1.10 -1.64 -17.17
CA GLN A 78 -0.34 -2.09 -18.34
C GLN A 78 -1.22 -2.62 -19.47
N ARG A 79 -2.48 -2.99 -19.17
CA ARG A 79 -3.45 -3.51 -20.13
C ARG A 79 -4.80 -2.90 -19.85
N CYS A 80 -5.55 -2.57 -20.92
CA CYS A 80 -6.88 -2.02 -20.82
C CYS A 80 -7.77 -2.92 -19.93
N PRO A 81 -8.33 -2.40 -18.82
CA PRO A 81 -9.18 -3.19 -17.93
C PRO A 81 -10.48 -3.67 -18.59
N TRP A 82 -10.87 -3.04 -19.70
CA TRP A 82 -12.08 -3.36 -20.46
C TRP A 82 -11.85 -4.47 -21.51
N CYS A 83 -10.81 -4.35 -22.35
CA CYS A 83 -10.60 -5.26 -23.49
C CYS A 83 -9.26 -6.02 -23.48
N GLY A 84 -8.38 -5.76 -22.51
CA GLY A 84 -7.09 -6.47 -22.36
C GLY A 84 -5.96 -6.00 -23.28
N THR A 85 -6.22 -5.09 -24.23
CA THR A 85 -5.20 -4.54 -25.13
C THR A 85 -4.10 -3.82 -24.35
N PRO A 86 -2.81 -4.05 -24.64
CA PRO A 86 -1.70 -3.37 -23.97
C PRO A 86 -1.78 -1.84 -24.03
N ILE A 87 -1.31 -1.18 -22.97
CA ILE A 87 -1.23 0.28 -22.85
C ILE A 87 0.22 0.65 -22.55
N THR A 88 0.73 1.63 -23.29
CA THR A 88 2.09 2.16 -23.14
C THR A 88 2.05 3.67 -22.92
N ALA A 89 3.21 4.31 -22.75
CA ALA A 89 3.33 5.76 -22.66
C ALA A 89 2.66 6.49 -23.85
N ALA A 90 2.63 5.88 -25.05
CA ALA A 90 2.00 6.45 -26.24
C ALA A 90 0.48 6.67 -26.10
N GLN A 91 -0.17 5.97 -25.18
CA GLN A 91 -1.61 6.11 -24.91
C GLN A 91 -1.92 7.09 -23.78
N VAL A 92 -0.89 7.69 -23.16
CA VAL A 92 -1.05 8.70 -22.11
C VAL A 92 -0.90 10.09 -22.71
N LYS A 93 -1.84 10.99 -22.42
CA LYS A 93 -1.83 12.37 -22.92
C LYS A 93 -2.02 13.35 -21.78
N THR A 94 -1.14 14.34 -21.69
CA THR A 94 -1.28 15.45 -20.75
C THR A 94 -2.03 16.62 -21.40
N ASP A 95 -2.80 17.32 -20.58
CA ASP A 95 -3.48 18.56 -20.91
C ASP A 95 -3.18 19.58 -19.82
N SER A 96 -2.26 20.50 -20.12
CA SER A 96 -1.81 21.51 -19.17
C SER A 96 -2.85 22.58 -18.85
N VAL A 97 -3.86 22.77 -19.72
CA VAL A 97 -4.92 23.75 -19.54
C VAL A 97 -5.99 23.23 -18.57
N ASN A 98 -6.45 21.99 -18.76
CA ASN A 98 -7.37 21.36 -17.81
C ASN A 98 -6.63 20.74 -16.61
N ARG A 99 -5.30 20.69 -16.67
CA ARG A 99 -4.41 20.04 -15.70
C ARG A 99 -4.72 18.54 -15.58
N ARG A 100 -5.03 17.88 -16.68
CA ARG A 100 -5.52 16.50 -16.73
C ARG A 100 -4.49 15.56 -17.35
N VAL A 101 -4.44 14.33 -16.85
CA VAL A 101 -3.76 13.22 -17.52
C VAL A 101 -4.81 12.23 -18.02
N TYR A 102 -4.88 12.06 -19.33
CA TYR A 102 -5.79 11.11 -19.98
C TYR A 102 -5.05 9.83 -20.31
N VAL A 103 -5.68 8.70 -20.06
CA VAL A 103 -5.14 7.37 -20.39
C VAL A 103 -6.12 6.67 -21.32
N HIS A 104 -5.70 6.39 -22.55
CA HIS A 104 -6.54 5.72 -23.54
C HIS A 104 -6.22 4.22 -23.64
N CYS A 105 -7.19 3.43 -24.11
CA CYS A 105 -6.92 2.06 -24.53
C CYS A 105 -5.96 2.03 -25.74
N GLY A 106 -5.04 1.06 -25.78
CA GLY A 106 -4.11 0.87 -26.91
C GLY A 106 -4.71 0.22 -28.15
N ASP A 107 -6.04 0.19 -28.28
CA ASP A 107 -6.70 -0.31 -29.49
C ASP A 107 -6.76 0.79 -30.54
N GLU A 108 -5.92 0.69 -31.56
CA GLU A 108 -5.78 1.71 -32.61
C GLU A 108 -6.98 1.77 -33.57
N LEU A 109 -7.77 0.68 -33.64
CA LEU A 109 -8.93 0.57 -34.53
C LEU A 109 -10.22 1.15 -33.93
N ALA A 110 -10.11 1.77 -32.75
CA ALA A 110 -11.23 2.38 -32.02
C ALA A 110 -12.43 1.46 -31.75
N ARG A 111 -12.22 0.14 -31.62
CA ARG A 111 -13.27 -0.83 -31.27
C ARG A 111 -13.59 -0.81 -29.78
N CYS A 112 -12.57 -0.57 -28.96
CA CYS A 112 -12.76 -0.35 -27.53
C CYS A 112 -13.38 1.04 -27.28
N PRO A 113 -14.47 1.18 -26.50
CA PRO A 113 -15.08 2.47 -26.16
C PRO A 113 -14.11 3.50 -25.57
N PHE A 114 -13.08 3.02 -24.86
CA PHE A 114 -12.09 3.83 -24.13
C PHE A 114 -10.80 4.10 -24.93
N SER A 115 -10.74 3.68 -26.20
CA SER A 115 -9.64 3.99 -27.11
C SER A 115 -9.69 5.45 -27.57
N LYS A 116 -8.61 5.90 -28.21
CA LYS A 116 -8.61 7.21 -28.88
C LYS A 116 -9.57 7.16 -30.06
N GLY A 117 -10.58 8.04 -30.07
CA GLY A 117 -11.65 8.04 -31.08
C GLY A 117 -12.81 7.10 -30.77
N GLY A 118 -12.77 6.40 -29.62
CA GLY A 118 -13.90 5.62 -29.11
C GLY A 118 -15.04 6.49 -28.59
N SER A 119 -16.11 5.83 -28.12
CA SER A 119 -17.33 6.52 -27.65
C SER A 119 -17.16 7.26 -26.32
N VAL A 120 -16.07 7.03 -25.58
CA VAL A 120 -15.75 7.72 -24.31
C VAL A 120 -14.56 8.69 -24.53
N PRO A 121 -14.82 10.01 -24.63
CA PRO A 121 -13.78 10.98 -25.02
C PRO A 121 -12.60 11.09 -24.04
N GLU A 122 -12.83 10.93 -22.73
CA GLU A 122 -11.77 10.99 -21.71
C GLU A 122 -10.87 9.73 -21.70
N GLY A 123 -11.19 8.70 -22.47
CA GLY A 123 -10.52 7.39 -22.38
C GLY A 123 -10.90 6.66 -21.09
N LEU A 124 -9.97 5.88 -20.54
CA LEU A 124 -10.18 5.17 -19.28
C LEU A 124 -10.44 6.18 -18.15
N PRO A 125 -11.46 5.96 -17.30
CA PRO A 125 -11.90 6.92 -16.30
C PRO A 125 -11.02 6.93 -15.03
N VAL A 126 -9.70 7.00 -15.22
CA VAL A 126 -8.69 6.89 -14.16
C VAL A 126 -8.09 8.25 -13.80
N LEU A 127 -7.89 8.49 -12.50
CA LEU A 127 -7.17 9.65 -11.98
C LEU A 127 -5.99 9.15 -11.13
N THR A 128 -4.77 9.39 -11.60
CA THR A 128 -3.54 8.91 -10.94
C THR A 128 -2.69 10.02 -10.37
N VAL A 129 -3.14 11.28 -10.45
CA VAL A 129 -2.46 12.44 -9.84
C VAL A 129 -3.30 12.96 -8.67
N ASP A 130 -2.70 13.16 -7.49
CA ASP A 130 -3.42 13.66 -6.30
C ASP A 130 -4.18 14.97 -6.58
N GLU A 131 -3.54 15.91 -7.30
CA GLU A 131 -4.16 17.16 -7.75
C GLU A 131 -5.44 16.95 -8.58
N GLU A 132 -5.50 15.92 -9.43
CA GLU A 132 -6.72 15.58 -10.17
C GLU A 132 -7.78 14.98 -9.26
N ILE A 133 -7.38 14.10 -8.34
CA ILE A 133 -8.27 13.44 -7.38
C ILE A 133 -8.97 14.48 -6.50
N TYR A 134 -8.24 15.47 -6.00
CA TYR A 134 -8.81 16.55 -5.17
C TYR A 134 -9.76 17.46 -5.97
N ARG A 135 -9.42 17.77 -7.22
CA ARG A 135 -10.24 18.68 -8.04
C ARG A 135 -11.48 18.03 -8.63
N LEU A 136 -11.42 16.74 -8.93
CA LEU A 136 -12.50 16.04 -9.63
C LEU A 136 -13.32 15.10 -8.74
N THR A 137 -12.86 14.85 -7.50
CA THR A 137 -13.58 14.07 -6.48
C THR A 137 -14.19 12.78 -7.06
N PRO A 138 -13.35 11.81 -7.46
CA PRO A 138 -13.81 10.61 -8.15
C PRO A 138 -14.78 9.79 -7.30
N THR A 139 -15.72 9.11 -7.97
CA THR A 139 -16.76 8.28 -7.34
C THR A 139 -16.17 7.13 -6.52
N PHE A 140 -15.04 6.58 -6.96
CA PHE A 140 -14.34 5.53 -6.23
C PHE A 140 -12.89 5.94 -6.00
N VAL A 141 -12.42 5.87 -4.75
CA VAL A 141 -11.02 6.15 -4.41
C VAL A 141 -10.38 4.90 -3.82
N ILE A 142 -9.24 4.49 -4.37
CA ILE A 142 -8.31 3.56 -3.72
C ILE A 142 -7.29 4.39 -2.96
N ALA A 143 -7.24 4.22 -1.65
CA ALA A 143 -6.36 4.98 -0.77
C ALA A 143 -5.49 4.10 0.12
N THR A 144 -4.28 4.54 0.43
CA THR A 144 -3.48 3.98 1.53
C THR A 144 -3.73 4.75 2.82
N VAL A 145 -3.80 4.06 3.96
CA VAL A 145 -4.00 4.70 5.28
C VAL A 145 -2.94 5.77 5.61
N ASP A 146 -1.73 5.65 5.03
CA ASP A 146 -0.66 6.64 5.15
C ASP A 146 -1.08 8.06 4.72
N LYS A 147 -1.99 8.19 3.74
CA LYS A 147 -2.44 9.50 3.23
C LYS A 147 -3.25 10.29 4.25
N PHE A 148 -3.86 9.64 5.24
CA PHE A 148 -4.60 10.35 6.29
C PHE A 148 -3.67 11.23 7.13
N ALA A 149 -2.39 10.86 7.27
CA ALA A 149 -1.40 11.68 7.98
C ALA A 149 -1.07 12.97 7.22
N ARG A 150 -1.37 13.02 5.92
CA ARG A 150 -1.13 14.19 5.05
C ARG A 150 -2.23 15.23 5.12
N LEU A 151 -3.40 14.94 5.70
CA LEU A 151 -4.52 15.88 5.81
C LEU A 151 -4.14 17.16 6.57
N ALA A 152 -3.22 17.08 7.53
CA ALA A 152 -2.69 18.25 8.24
C ALA A 152 -1.86 19.20 7.34
N ARG A 153 -1.37 18.73 6.19
CA ARG A 153 -0.48 19.45 5.25
C ARG A 153 -1.12 19.70 3.88
N GLU A 154 -2.19 19.01 3.55
CA GLU A 154 -2.83 19.01 2.23
C GLU A 154 -4.30 19.44 2.35
N GLY A 155 -4.54 20.75 2.46
CA GLY A 155 -5.90 21.29 2.57
C GLY A 155 -6.80 20.96 1.37
N GLU A 156 -6.21 20.76 0.19
CA GLU A 156 -6.93 20.35 -1.03
C GLU A 156 -7.66 19.00 -0.86
N ALA A 157 -7.16 18.11 0.00
CA ALA A 157 -7.76 16.81 0.28
C ALA A 157 -9.13 16.90 0.98
N ALA A 158 -9.51 18.09 1.48
CA ALA A 158 -10.82 18.33 2.09
C ALA A 158 -12.00 18.01 1.14
N SER A 159 -11.77 18.18 -0.16
CA SER A 159 -12.69 17.83 -1.24
C SER A 159 -13.17 16.38 -1.19
N LEU A 160 -12.32 15.44 -0.77
CA LEU A 160 -12.66 14.01 -0.64
C LEU A 160 -13.66 13.74 0.48
N PHE A 161 -13.77 14.64 1.46
CA PHE A 161 -14.75 14.60 2.54
C PHE A 161 -15.95 15.52 2.26
N GLY A 162 -16.05 16.01 1.03
CA GLY A 162 -17.09 16.89 0.54
C GLY A 162 -16.94 18.35 0.97
N TYR A 163 -15.93 18.73 1.75
CA TYR A 163 -15.70 20.11 2.17
C TYR A 163 -15.06 20.91 1.02
N VAL A 164 -15.92 21.44 0.17
CA VAL A 164 -15.58 22.34 -0.94
C VAL A 164 -16.34 23.65 -0.79
N GLY A 165 -15.77 24.74 -1.32
CA GLY A 165 -16.45 26.06 -1.33
C GLY A 165 -16.61 26.66 -2.73
N ARG A 166 -15.81 26.23 -3.71
CA ARG A 166 -15.79 26.78 -5.07
C ARG A 166 -15.53 25.69 -6.11
N ARG A 167 -16.18 25.81 -7.28
CA ARG A 167 -15.93 24.97 -8.46
C ARG A 167 -15.64 25.86 -9.66
N CYS A 168 -14.50 25.63 -10.28
CA CYS A 168 -14.12 26.19 -11.57
C CYS A 168 -14.63 25.28 -12.68
N GLY A 169 -15.34 25.83 -13.68
CA GLY A 169 -15.82 25.06 -14.84
C GLY A 169 -14.69 24.43 -15.68
N ARG A 170 -13.44 24.87 -15.51
CA ARG A 170 -12.24 24.30 -16.17
C ARG A 170 -11.45 23.38 -15.25
N HIS A 171 -11.18 23.82 -14.02
CA HIS A 171 -10.28 23.12 -13.11
C HIS A 171 -10.97 22.19 -12.11
N GLY A 172 -12.31 22.13 -12.05
CA GLY A 172 -13.03 21.36 -11.04
C GLY A 172 -13.14 22.09 -9.70
N TYR A 173 -13.23 21.37 -8.59
CA TYR A 173 -13.23 21.95 -7.24
C TYR A 173 -11.88 22.58 -6.94
N VAL A 174 -11.88 23.83 -6.50
CA VAL A 174 -10.66 24.60 -6.25
C VAL A 174 -10.58 25.01 -4.78
N HIS A 175 -9.52 24.56 -4.12
CA HIS A 175 -9.18 24.97 -2.76
C HIS A 175 -8.34 26.25 -2.80
N ALA A 176 -8.34 27.04 -1.73
CA ALA A 176 -7.58 28.30 -1.67
C ALA A 176 -6.05 28.10 -1.78
N ASP A 177 -5.53 26.94 -1.36
CA ASP A 177 -4.12 26.59 -1.54
C ASP A 177 -3.78 26.16 -2.98
N TYR A 178 -4.77 26.02 -3.86
CA TYR A 178 -4.55 25.61 -5.25
C TYR A 178 -4.07 26.78 -6.11
N ALA A 179 -2.75 26.92 -6.24
CA ALA A 179 -2.12 28.05 -6.91
C ALA A 179 -2.36 28.14 -8.43
N LYS A 180 -2.86 27.08 -9.08
CA LYS A 180 -3.01 27.03 -10.55
C LYS A 180 -4.37 27.51 -11.05
N CYS A 181 -5.25 27.92 -10.14
CA CYS A 181 -6.51 28.59 -10.47
C CYS A 181 -6.67 29.83 -9.58
N ASP A 182 -6.02 30.93 -9.97
CA ASP A 182 -6.01 32.21 -9.25
C ASP A 182 -7.17 33.15 -9.65
N ILE A 183 -7.94 32.77 -10.67
CA ILE A 183 -9.06 33.59 -11.14
C ILE A 183 -10.20 33.65 -10.12
N THR A 184 -10.76 34.84 -9.96
CA THR A 184 -11.91 35.08 -9.08
C THR A 184 -13.25 35.01 -9.81
N THR A 185 -13.26 35.18 -11.13
CA THR A 185 -14.49 35.27 -11.94
C THR A 185 -14.48 34.33 -13.15
N THR A 186 -13.65 34.59 -14.16
CA THR A 186 -13.68 33.84 -15.43
C THR A 186 -12.32 33.58 -16.05
N HIS A 187 -12.19 32.43 -16.71
CA HIS A 187 -11.17 32.13 -17.68
C HIS A 187 -11.70 32.48 -19.08
N PRO A 188 -10.92 33.21 -19.92
CA PRO A 188 -11.27 33.38 -21.32
C PRO A 188 -11.13 32.04 -22.07
N ALA A 189 -11.77 31.96 -23.24
CA ALA A 189 -11.54 30.87 -24.17
C ALA A 189 -10.07 30.85 -24.62
N THR A 190 -9.46 29.68 -24.69
CA THR A 190 -8.04 29.56 -25.07
C THR A 190 -7.89 29.31 -26.57
N LYS A 191 -6.74 29.72 -27.14
CA LYS A 191 -6.39 29.42 -28.53
C LYS A 191 -6.31 27.92 -28.84
N GLN A 192 -6.18 27.08 -27.81
CA GLN A 192 -6.15 25.62 -27.88
C GLN A 192 -7.54 24.98 -27.88
N GLY A 193 -8.62 25.77 -27.96
CA GLY A 193 -9.99 25.28 -28.13
C GLY A 193 -10.76 25.01 -26.83
N HIS A 194 -10.24 25.44 -25.67
CA HIS A 194 -10.98 25.31 -24.41
C HIS A 194 -11.97 26.47 -24.26
N PRO A 195 -13.26 26.19 -23.95
CA PRO A 195 -14.27 27.23 -23.79
C PRO A 195 -13.98 28.13 -22.59
N ALA A 196 -14.62 29.31 -22.57
CA ALA A 196 -14.61 30.16 -21.39
C ALA A 196 -15.23 29.41 -20.20
N ALA A 197 -14.70 29.64 -19.00
CA ALA A 197 -15.15 28.96 -17.79
C ALA A 197 -15.24 29.94 -16.62
N SER A 198 -16.26 29.81 -15.78
CA SER A 198 -16.41 30.63 -14.58
C SER A 198 -16.10 29.84 -13.30
N VAL A 199 -15.70 30.55 -12.25
CA VAL A 199 -15.67 30.01 -10.88
C VAL A 199 -16.99 30.35 -10.19
N GLN A 200 -17.61 29.34 -9.59
CA GLN A 200 -18.88 29.50 -8.89
C GLN A 200 -18.76 28.97 -7.45
N PRO A 201 -19.42 29.60 -6.47
CA PRO A 201 -19.55 29.04 -5.14
C PRO A 201 -20.38 27.76 -5.19
N VAL A 202 -20.01 26.77 -4.38
CA VAL A 202 -20.73 25.50 -4.27
C VAL A 202 -20.87 25.10 -2.81
N GLY A 203 -21.93 24.36 -2.50
CA GLY A 203 -22.13 23.77 -1.19
C GLY A 203 -21.26 22.52 -0.97
N ARG A 204 -21.30 22.00 0.26
CA ARG A 204 -20.63 20.74 0.62
C ARG A 204 -21.16 19.61 -0.28
N LEU A 205 -20.25 18.81 -0.83
CA LEU A 205 -20.61 17.58 -1.54
C LEU A 205 -20.99 16.49 -0.56
N ARG A 206 -21.71 15.48 -1.05
CA ARG A 206 -21.91 14.25 -0.31
C ARG A 206 -20.55 13.62 -0.01
N PRO A 207 -20.19 13.41 1.27
CA PRO A 207 -18.91 12.81 1.64
C PRO A 207 -18.87 11.32 1.28
N VAL A 208 -17.75 10.65 1.55
CA VAL A 208 -17.65 9.20 1.39
C VAL A 208 -18.67 8.50 2.28
N ASP A 209 -19.63 7.79 1.67
CA ASP A 209 -20.65 7.01 2.39
C ASP A 209 -20.28 5.52 2.55
N LEU A 210 -19.32 5.00 1.77
CA LEU A 210 -18.87 3.60 1.84
C LEU A 210 -17.35 3.50 1.96
N ILE A 211 -16.90 2.85 3.02
CA ILE A 211 -15.51 2.55 3.29
C ILE A 211 -15.33 1.04 3.23
N ILE A 212 -14.61 0.57 2.20
CA ILE A 212 -14.18 -0.83 2.13
C ILE A 212 -12.75 -0.90 2.66
N GLN A 213 -12.54 -1.56 3.80
CA GLN A 213 -11.22 -1.84 4.36
C GLN A 213 -10.77 -3.22 3.92
N ASP A 214 -9.71 -3.30 3.12
CA ASP A 214 -9.14 -4.58 2.73
C ASP A 214 -8.09 -5.05 3.74
N GLU A 215 -8.01 -6.36 3.96
CA GLU A 215 -7.00 -6.99 4.82
C GLU A 215 -6.98 -6.39 6.24
N LEU A 216 -8.13 -6.32 6.92
CA LEU A 216 -8.28 -5.69 8.25
C LEU A 216 -7.27 -6.24 9.28
N HIS A 217 -6.88 -7.51 9.16
CA HIS A 217 -5.91 -8.13 10.06
C HIS A 217 -4.51 -7.49 10.00
N LEU A 218 -4.19 -6.73 8.94
CA LEU A 218 -2.95 -5.97 8.82
C LEU A 218 -2.98 -4.64 9.61
N ILE A 219 -4.16 -4.18 10.03
CA ILE A 219 -4.33 -3.01 10.89
C ILE A 219 -4.21 -3.46 12.34
N THR A 220 -2.99 -3.73 12.76
CA THR A 220 -2.65 -4.24 14.10
C THR A 220 -1.41 -3.57 14.67
N GLY A 221 -1.17 -3.73 15.98
CA GLY A 221 0.00 -3.22 16.67
C GLY A 221 0.14 -1.70 16.53
N ALA A 222 1.36 -1.22 16.27
CA ALA A 222 1.66 0.22 16.17
C ALA A 222 0.89 0.91 15.03
N LEU A 223 0.77 0.27 13.87
CA LEU A 223 0.02 0.81 12.74
C LEU A 223 -1.47 0.93 13.09
N GLY A 224 -2.06 -0.14 13.66
CA GLY A 224 -3.46 -0.11 14.07
C GLY A 224 -3.76 0.92 15.15
N THR A 225 -2.84 1.12 16.09
CA THR A 225 -2.91 2.19 17.09
C THR A 225 -2.93 3.59 16.46
N ALA A 226 -2.07 3.87 15.48
CA ALA A 226 -2.07 5.17 14.80
C ALA A 226 -3.32 5.37 13.91
N VAL A 227 -3.69 4.34 13.14
CA VAL A 227 -4.87 4.36 12.26
C VAL A 227 -6.15 4.56 13.06
N GLY A 228 -6.36 3.82 14.16
CA GLY A 228 -7.57 3.94 14.99
C GLY A 228 -7.77 5.35 15.56
N LEU A 229 -6.67 6.06 15.84
CA LEU A 229 -6.76 7.45 16.26
C LEU A 229 -7.24 8.36 15.11
N PHE A 230 -6.68 8.22 13.91
CA PHE A 230 -7.11 9.03 12.74
C PHE A 230 -8.49 8.64 12.20
N GLU A 231 -8.97 7.42 12.43
CA GLU A 231 -10.33 7.02 12.08
C GLU A 231 -11.39 7.88 12.79
N VAL A 232 -11.06 8.44 13.97
CA VAL A 232 -11.90 9.43 14.65
C VAL A 232 -12.13 10.65 13.75
N ALA A 233 -11.07 11.20 13.15
CA ALA A 233 -11.18 12.34 12.25
C ALA A 233 -11.91 11.94 10.96
N VAL A 234 -11.51 10.83 10.35
CA VAL A 234 -12.08 10.35 9.08
C VAL A 234 -13.59 10.12 9.17
N GLU A 235 -14.08 9.44 10.21
CA GLU A 235 -15.51 9.22 10.38
C GLU A 235 -16.24 10.53 10.70
N THR A 236 -15.66 11.39 11.56
CA THR A 236 -16.25 12.70 11.89
C THR A 236 -16.41 13.57 10.65
N LEU A 237 -15.39 13.60 9.79
CA LEU A 237 -15.40 14.35 8.54
C LEU A 237 -16.32 13.74 7.48
N SER A 238 -16.48 12.41 7.48
CA SER A 238 -17.38 11.71 6.55
C SER A 238 -18.84 11.68 7.00
N SER A 239 -19.11 12.01 8.26
CA SER A 239 -20.48 12.08 8.78
C SER A 239 -21.17 13.37 8.32
N TRP A 240 -22.48 13.27 8.09
CA TRP A 240 -23.33 14.37 7.66
C TRP A 240 -24.76 14.16 8.21
N GLU A 241 -25.60 15.18 8.11
CA GLU A 241 -26.98 15.13 8.59
C GLU A 241 -27.94 15.22 7.41
N THR A 242 -28.98 14.38 7.41
CA THR A 242 -30.11 14.50 6.48
C THR A 242 -30.81 15.85 6.64
N PRO A 243 -31.62 16.29 5.67
CA PRO A 243 -32.44 17.50 5.83
C PRO A 243 -33.32 17.50 7.09
N GLU A 244 -33.70 16.31 7.58
CA GLU A 244 -34.49 16.10 8.80
C GLU A 244 -33.64 16.09 10.09
N GLY A 245 -32.33 16.29 9.99
CA GLY A 245 -31.40 16.34 11.13
C GLY A 245 -30.93 14.96 11.62
N LEU A 246 -31.22 13.88 10.89
CA LEU A 246 -30.74 12.54 11.26
C LEU A 246 -29.25 12.37 10.90
N PRO A 247 -28.40 11.91 11.83
CA PRO A 247 -26.98 11.71 11.58
C PRO A 247 -26.75 10.47 10.70
N VAL A 248 -26.07 10.67 9.58
CA VAL A 248 -25.60 9.64 8.66
C VAL A 248 -24.09 9.48 8.82
N ARG A 249 -23.67 8.23 8.97
CA ARG A 249 -22.26 7.86 9.10
C ARG A 249 -21.90 6.90 7.97
N PRO A 250 -20.62 6.85 7.53
CA PRO A 250 -20.22 5.93 6.47
C PRO A 250 -20.46 4.47 6.89
N LEU A 251 -20.89 3.65 5.93
CA LEU A 251 -20.89 2.20 6.04
C LEU A 251 -19.46 1.69 5.91
N ILE A 252 -19.04 0.81 6.82
CA ILE A 252 -17.70 0.21 6.81
C ILE A 252 -17.85 -1.28 6.54
N VAL A 253 -17.24 -1.75 5.46
CA VAL A 253 -17.14 -3.17 5.11
C VAL A 253 -15.68 -3.57 5.18
N ALA A 254 -15.33 -4.56 5.98
CA ALA A 254 -13.95 -4.97 6.17
C ALA A 254 -13.77 -6.43 5.74
N SER A 255 -12.84 -6.69 4.82
CA SER A 255 -12.43 -8.05 4.46
C SER A 255 -11.29 -8.50 5.39
N THR A 256 -11.28 -9.79 5.74
CA THR A 256 -10.16 -10.37 6.49
C THR A 256 -10.16 -11.90 6.36
N ALA A 257 -8.97 -12.49 6.23
CA ALA A 257 -8.80 -13.95 6.14
C ALA A 257 -8.61 -14.63 7.51
N THR A 258 -7.92 -13.96 8.43
CA THR A 258 -7.52 -14.54 9.72
C THR A 258 -7.70 -13.48 10.81
N VAL A 259 -8.89 -13.44 11.41
CA VAL A 259 -9.17 -12.52 12.51
C VAL A 259 -9.61 -13.30 13.73
N ARG A 260 -9.06 -12.92 14.89
CA ARG A 260 -9.52 -13.35 16.20
C ARG A 260 -9.80 -12.10 17.02
N ASN A 261 -10.87 -12.14 17.82
CA ASN A 261 -11.34 -11.01 18.61
C ASN A 261 -11.72 -9.78 17.76
N ALA A 262 -12.39 -10.02 16.61
CA ALA A 262 -12.76 -8.98 15.66
C ALA A 262 -13.59 -7.85 16.30
N HIS A 263 -14.45 -8.17 17.26
CA HIS A 263 -15.26 -7.19 17.98
C HIS A 263 -14.42 -6.13 18.68
N GLU A 264 -13.40 -6.54 19.45
CA GLU A 264 -12.53 -5.59 20.15
C GLU A 264 -11.63 -4.81 19.19
N GLN A 265 -11.13 -5.44 18.11
CA GLN A 265 -10.34 -4.74 17.09
C GLN A 265 -11.18 -3.67 16.38
N VAL A 266 -12.37 -4.02 15.88
CA VAL A 266 -13.26 -3.10 15.16
C VAL A 266 -13.76 -1.99 16.07
N ARG A 267 -14.08 -2.31 17.31
CA ARG A 267 -14.44 -1.32 18.33
C ARG A 267 -13.28 -0.35 18.61
N GLY A 268 -12.06 -0.84 18.80
CA GLY A 268 -10.89 0.00 19.02
C GLY A 268 -10.59 0.92 17.83
N LEU A 269 -10.74 0.43 16.60
CA LEU A 269 -10.49 1.21 15.37
C LEU A 269 -11.64 2.17 15.04
N TYR A 270 -12.87 1.65 15.02
CA TYR A 270 -14.04 2.30 14.42
C TYR A 270 -15.10 2.71 15.45
N GLY A 271 -14.94 2.37 16.74
CA GLY A 271 -15.96 2.67 17.77
C GLY A 271 -17.34 2.12 17.42
N ARG A 272 -17.38 1.02 16.65
CA ARG A 272 -18.61 0.40 16.14
C ARG A 272 -18.75 -1.02 16.65
N HIS A 273 -19.99 -1.48 16.71
CA HIS A 273 -20.31 -2.89 16.69
C HIS A 273 -20.01 -3.47 15.30
N VAL A 274 -19.61 -4.73 15.27
CA VAL A 274 -19.32 -5.47 14.03
C VAL A 274 -20.24 -6.68 13.95
N GLU A 275 -20.75 -6.89 12.75
CA GLU A 275 -21.38 -8.14 12.34
C GLU A 275 -20.39 -8.90 11.45
N VAL A 276 -20.08 -10.13 11.81
CA VAL A 276 -19.14 -10.97 11.05
C VAL A 276 -19.95 -11.80 10.06
N PHE A 277 -19.57 -11.72 8.78
CA PHE A 277 -20.15 -12.51 7.71
C PHE A 277 -19.04 -13.29 6.97
N PRO A 278 -19.19 -14.60 6.76
CA PRO A 278 -20.26 -15.45 7.27
C PRO A 278 -20.21 -15.61 8.80
N PRO A 279 -21.36 -15.83 9.47
CA PRO A 279 -21.39 -16.02 10.92
C PRO A 279 -20.69 -17.31 11.34
N GLN A 280 -20.22 -17.38 12.58
CA GLN A 280 -19.75 -18.64 13.15
C GLN A 280 -20.94 -19.59 13.37
N VAL A 281 -20.79 -20.81 12.87
CA VAL A 281 -21.79 -21.88 12.93
C VAL A 281 -21.38 -22.96 13.95
N LEU A 282 -22.23 -23.99 14.11
CA LEU A 282 -22.01 -25.10 15.04
C LEU A 282 -20.87 -26.04 14.62
N ASP A 283 -20.66 -26.23 13.31
CA ASP A 283 -19.63 -27.09 12.75
C ASP A 283 -18.70 -26.28 11.86
N VAL A 284 -17.40 -26.28 12.17
CA VAL A 284 -16.40 -25.59 11.35
C VAL A 284 -16.24 -26.23 9.96
N ALA A 285 -16.60 -27.51 9.83
CA ALA A 285 -16.56 -28.25 8.58
C ALA A 285 -17.81 -28.02 7.71
N ASP A 286 -18.87 -27.38 8.20
CA ASP A 286 -20.07 -27.06 7.43
C ASP A 286 -20.67 -25.73 7.88
N THR A 287 -20.37 -24.67 7.14
CA THR A 287 -20.77 -23.30 7.45
C THR A 287 -21.98 -22.81 6.67
N TYR A 288 -22.70 -23.69 5.96
CA TYR A 288 -23.69 -23.34 4.91
C TYR A 288 -23.07 -22.63 3.68
N PHE A 289 -22.07 -21.77 3.88
CA PHE A 289 -21.33 -21.09 2.82
C PHE A 289 -20.14 -21.89 2.28
N SER A 290 -19.60 -22.79 3.10
CA SER A 290 -18.49 -23.68 2.74
C SER A 290 -18.61 -25.00 3.48
N GLN A 291 -18.22 -26.09 2.83
CA GLN A 291 -18.13 -27.41 3.43
C GLN A 291 -16.71 -27.98 3.26
N GLU A 292 -16.20 -28.65 4.30
CA GLU A 292 -14.95 -29.40 4.21
C GLU A 292 -15.13 -30.58 3.26
N VAL A 293 -14.30 -30.63 2.22
CA VAL A 293 -14.26 -31.74 1.29
C VAL A 293 -13.18 -32.72 1.74
N ARG A 294 -13.54 -34.00 1.80
CA ARG A 294 -12.59 -35.05 2.14
C ARG A 294 -11.47 -35.08 1.11
N VAL A 295 -10.23 -35.11 1.57
CA VAL A 295 -9.07 -35.25 0.68
C VAL A 295 -9.06 -36.65 0.06
N ASP A 296 -9.14 -36.69 -1.27
CA ASP A 296 -9.03 -37.89 -2.08
C ASP A 296 -8.32 -37.58 -3.42
N ARG A 297 -8.47 -38.45 -4.42
CA ARG A 297 -7.83 -38.27 -5.73
C ARG A 297 -8.53 -37.24 -6.61
N GLU A 298 -9.82 -37.02 -6.42
CA GLU A 298 -10.63 -36.05 -7.17
C GLU A 298 -10.58 -34.67 -6.51
N HIS A 299 -10.38 -34.64 -5.19
CA HIS A 299 -10.27 -33.44 -4.37
C HIS A 299 -8.92 -33.41 -3.64
N PRO A 300 -7.81 -33.22 -4.38
CA PRO A 300 -6.49 -33.24 -3.77
C PRO A 300 -6.29 -31.99 -2.91
N GLY A 301 -6.02 -32.18 -1.62
CA GLY A 301 -5.69 -31.10 -0.70
C GLY A 301 -4.24 -30.62 -0.83
N ARG A 302 -3.87 -29.68 0.04
CA ARG A 302 -2.47 -29.25 0.19
C ARG A 302 -1.72 -30.18 1.15
N LEU A 303 -0.56 -30.67 0.72
CA LEU A 303 0.31 -31.49 1.57
C LEU A 303 1.36 -30.61 2.27
N TYR A 304 1.38 -30.66 3.60
CA TYR A 304 2.38 -30.00 4.43
C TYR A 304 3.43 -30.99 4.91
N LEU A 305 4.71 -30.70 4.67
CA LEU A 305 5.85 -31.53 5.05
C LEU A 305 6.82 -30.73 5.93
N GLY A 306 7.00 -31.15 7.18
CA GLY A 306 8.00 -30.59 8.09
C GLY A 306 9.37 -31.24 7.85
N VAL A 307 10.42 -30.43 7.78
CA VAL A 307 11.81 -30.91 7.69
C VAL A 307 12.66 -30.20 8.75
N SER A 308 13.41 -30.96 9.54
CA SER A 308 14.41 -30.45 10.48
C SER A 308 15.66 -31.31 10.40
N ALA A 309 16.77 -30.72 9.97
CA ALA A 309 18.05 -31.40 9.84
C ALA A 309 18.91 -31.13 11.07
N GLN A 310 18.79 -31.97 12.09
CA GLN A 310 19.55 -31.85 13.33
C GLN A 310 21.06 -31.87 13.07
N GLY A 311 21.79 -30.94 13.70
CA GLY A 311 23.25 -30.82 13.56
C GLY A 311 23.73 -30.26 12.21
N VAL A 312 22.84 -29.96 11.27
CA VAL A 312 23.18 -29.39 9.96
C VAL A 312 23.00 -27.87 9.98
N ARG A 313 23.91 -27.14 9.34
CA ARG A 313 23.74 -25.68 9.16
C ARG A 313 22.50 -25.42 8.29
N LEU A 314 21.67 -24.46 8.69
CA LEU A 314 20.43 -24.13 7.98
C LEU A 314 20.66 -23.90 6.48
N SER A 315 21.70 -23.14 6.11
CA SER A 315 22.05 -22.88 4.71
C SER A 315 22.34 -24.16 3.90
N SER A 316 23.00 -25.14 4.51
CA SER A 316 23.25 -26.43 3.84
C SER A 316 21.96 -27.22 3.62
N ALA A 317 21.02 -27.14 4.56
CA ALA A 317 19.70 -27.75 4.44
C ALA A 317 18.85 -27.03 3.38
N GLU A 318 18.84 -25.70 3.36
CA GLU A 318 18.17 -24.87 2.34
C GLU A 318 18.61 -25.26 0.93
N ILE A 319 19.94 -25.29 0.69
CA ILE A 319 20.52 -25.67 -0.60
C ILE A 319 20.06 -27.07 -1.01
N ARG A 320 20.14 -28.04 -0.09
CA ARG A 320 19.80 -29.44 -0.39
C ARG A 320 18.32 -29.62 -0.68
N VAL A 321 17.45 -28.99 0.10
CA VAL A 321 15.99 -29.10 -0.10
C VAL A 321 15.59 -28.41 -1.40
N ALA A 322 16.06 -27.19 -1.66
CA ALA A 322 15.74 -26.49 -2.91
C ALA A 322 16.27 -27.22 -4.15
N GLU A 323 17.50 -27.78 -4.11
CA GLU A 323 18.05 -28.64 -5.16
C GLU A 323 17.10 -29.80 -5.49
N ILE A 324 16.65 -30.52 -4.47
CA ILE A 324 15.77 -31.68 -4.63
C ILE A 324 14.42 -31.25 -5.20
N LEU A 325 13.83 -30.20 -4.65
CA LEU A 325 12.52 -29.69 -5.09
C LEU A 325 12.54 -29.25 -6.56
N LEU A 326 13.56 -28.50 -6.97
CA LEU A 326 13.72 -28.06 -8.36
C LEU A 326 13.97 -29.23 -9.32
N SER A 327 14.78 -30.20 -8.90
CA SER A 327 15.08 -31.39 -9.70
C SER A 327 13.88 -32.33 -9.83
N ALA A 328 13.10 -32.46 -8.75
CA ALA A 328 11.85 -33.21 -8.75
C ALA A 328 10.79 -32.55 -9.65
N GLY A 329 10.68 -31.21 -9.61
CA GLY A 329 9.84 -30.46 -10.53
C GLY A 329 10.16 -30.77 -12.00
N GLN A 330 11.45 -30.72 -12.38
CA GLN A 330 11.88 -31.08 -13.74
C GLN A 330 11.57 -32.55 -14.07
N LEU A 331 11.79 -33.47 -13.14
CA LEU A 331 11.48 -34.89 -13.34
C LEU A 331 9.99 -35.12 -13.60
N LEU A 332 9.12 -34.43 -12.86
CA LEU A 332 7.68 -34.51 -13.06
C LEU A 332 7.28 -33.87 -14.39
N TYR A 333 7.86 -32.74 -14.75
CA TYR A 333 7.58 -32.05 -16.00
C TYR A 333 8.01 -32.86 -17.23
N ASP A 334 9.18 -33.50 -17.19
CA ASP A 334 9.64 -34.41 -18.24
C ASP A 334 8.72 -35.64 -18.41
N ARG A 335 7.95 -36.02 -17.37
CA ARG A 335 7.07 -37.21 -17.39
C ARG A 335 5.61 -36.90 -17.68
N ALA A 336 5.11 -35.78 -17.16
CA ALA A 336 3.69 -35.44 -17.14
C ALA A 336 3.38 -34.13 -17.88
N GLY A 337 4.38 -33.44 -18.43
CA GLY A 337 4.23 -32.21 -19.19
C GLY A 337 3.52 -31.12 -18.39
N ALA A 338 2.56 -30.44 -19.02
CA ALA A 338 1.85 -29.29 -18.47
C ALA A 338 1.18 -29.55 -17.12
N ALA A 339 0.78 -30.79 -16.81
CA ALA A 339 0.18 -31.14 -15.51
C ALA A 339 1.15 -30.92 -14.33
N ALA A 340 2.47 -30.93 -14.58
CA ALA A 340 3.49 -30.72 -13.55
C ALA A 340 4.04 -29.27 -13.51
N ASP A 341 3.53 -28.38 -14.37
CA ASP A 341 3.89 -26.95 -14.39
C ASP A 341 3.81 -26.26 -13.00
N PRO A 342 2.80 -26.53 -12.15
CA PRO A 342 2.71 -25.90 -10.81
C PRO A 342 3.93 -26.15 -9.92
N TYR A 343 4.65 -27.25 -10.15
CA TYR A 343 5.85 -27.64 -9.40
C TYR A 343 7.15 -27.19 -10.08
N MET A 344 7.07 -26.58 -11.26
CA MET A 344 8.24 -26.04 -11.96
C MET A 344 8.71 -24.71 -11.37
N THR A 345 7.85 -23.98 -10.65
CA THR A 345 8.26 -22.75 -9.94
C THR A 345 8.34 -23.02 -8.43
N LEU A 346 9.53 -22.88 -7.84
CA LEU A 346 9.71 -22.96 -6.39
C LEU A 346 9.47 -21.60 -5.74
N VAL A 347 8.47 -21.51 -4.85
CA VAL A 347 8.26 -20.32 -4.02
C VAL A 347 9.06 -20.47 -2.72
N GLY A 348 10.12 -19.70 -2.54
CA GLY A 348 10.89 -19.65 -1.30
C GLY A 348 10.37 -18.54 -0.40
N TYR A 349 9.78 -18.89 0.75
CA TYR A 349 9.25 -17.94 1.73
C TYR A 349 10.21 -17.78 2.92
N PHE A 350 10.55 -16.54 3.26
CA PHE A 350 11.53 -16.20 4.30
C PHE A 350 10.98 -15.20 5.31
N ASN A 351 11.29 -15.42 6.59
CA ASN A 351 10.95 -14.50 7.68
C ASN A 351 11.89 -13.30 7.76
N ALA A 352 13.12 -13.43 7.25
CA ALA A 352 14.15 -12.41 7.31
C ALA A 352 14.74 -12.12 5.93
N THR A 353 14.83 -10.82 5.59
CA THR A 353 15.46 -10.35 4.34
C THR A 353 16.91 -10.79 4.21
N ARG A 354 17.62 -10.97 5.33
CA ARG A 354 19.00 -11.50 5.35
C ARG A 354 19.07 -12.96 4.91
N GLU A 355 18.11 -13.79 5.31
CA GLU A 355 18.05 -15.21 4.91
C GLU A 355 17.69 -15.32 3.42
N LEU A 356 16.72 -14.52 2.98
CA LEU A 356 16.36 -14.41 1.56
C LEU A 356 17.57 -14.02 0.70
N ALA A 357 18.32 -13.00 1.09
CA ALA A 357 19.52 -12.57 0.37
C ALA A 357 20.58 -13.68 0.29
N GLY A 358 20.70 -14.49 1.35
CA GLY A 358 21.52 -15.69 1.35
C GLY A 358 21.06 -16.70 0.29
N MET A 359 19.76 -17.00 0.26
CA MET A 359 19.19 -17.91 -0.74
C MET A 359 19.34 -17.41 -2.17
N ALA A 360 19.15 -16.11 -2.42
CA ALA A 360 19.35 -15.52 -3.75
C ALA A 360 20.77 -15.79 -4.27
N ARG A 361 21.79 -15.66 -3.40
CA ARG A 361 23.16 -16.00 -3.74
C ARG A 361 23.35 -17.50 -4.00
N TYR A 362 22.78 -18.36 -3.14
CA TYR A 362 22.86 -19.82 -3.34
C TYR A 362 22.17 -20.27 -4.63
N MET A 363 21.13 -19.58 -5.05
CA MET A 363 20.40 -19.89 -6.28
C MET A 363 21.26 -19.68 -7.53
N GLY A 364 22.07 -18.62 -7.55
CA GLY A 364 22.95 -18.29 -8.66
C GLY A 364 24.22 -19.16 -8.76
N ASP A 365 24.58 -19.89 -7.70
CA ASP A 365 25.83 -20.67 -7.65
C ASP A 365 25.60 -22.13 -7.23
N ASP A 366 25.47 -22.39 -5.93
CA ASP A 366 25.36 -23.75 -5.38
C ASP A 366 24.22 -24.56 -6.01
N ILE A 367 23.00 -24.01 -6.00
CA ILE A 367 21.80 -24.71 -6.45
C ILE A 367 21.83 -24.84 -7.97
N GLN A 368 22.14 -23.77 -8.71
CA GLN A 368 22.33 -23.79 -10.16
C GLN A 368 23.27 -24.92 -10.60
N ASN A 369 24.44 -25.04 -9.97
CA ASN A 369 25.43 -26.05 -10.31
C ASN A 369 24.94 -27.47 -10.02
N ARG A 370 24.21 -27.66 -8.90
CA ARG A 370 23.69 -28.97 -8.48
C ARG A 370 22.55 -29.46 -9.36
N VAL A 371 21.61 -28.59 -9.73
CA VAL A 371 20.48 -28.98 -10.61
C VAL A 371 20.93 -29.15 -12.07
N LYS A 372 21.96 -28.42 -12.51
CA LYS A 372 22.59 -28.61 -13.82
C LYS A 372 23.44 -29.88 -13.91
N ARG A 373 23.96 -30.36 -12.78
CA ARG A 373 24.77 -31.58 -12.68
C ARG A 373 24.29 -32.44 -11.51
N PRO A 374 23.12 -33.10 -11.66
CA PRO A 374 22.59 -33.98 -10.61
C PRO A 374 23.60 -35.07 -10.23
N ARG A 375 23.58 -35.48 -8.96
CA ARG A 375 24.45 -36.54 -8.47
C ARG A 375 24.24 -37.83 -9.27
N ARG A 376 25.33 -38.49 -9.65
CA ARG A 376 25.27 -39.78 -10.35
C ARG A 376 24.48 -40.78 -9.50
N GLY A 377 23.50 -41.45 -10.10
CA GLY A 377 22.64 -42.42 -9.43
C GLY A 377 21.45 -41.82 -8.65
N SER A 378 21.28 -40.49 -8.64
CA SER A 378 20.14 -39.85 -7.96
C SER A 378 18.79 -40.03 -8.66
N GLY A 379 18.78 -40.41 -9.94
CA GLY A 379 17.58 -40.53 -10.75
C GLY A 379 16.97 -39.19 -11.21
N PHE A 380 17.53 -38.05 -10.78
CA PHE A 380 17.07 -36.73 -11.21
C PHE A 380 17.64 -36.34 -12.58
N PRO A 381 16.84 -35.69 -13.43
CA PRO A 381 17.29 -35.19 -14.71
C PRO A 381 17.99 -33.84 -14.55
N VAL A 382 18.67 -33.39 -15.60
CA VAL A 382 19.31 -32.07 -15.62
C VAL A 382 18.24 -30.99 -15.65
N ARG A 383 18.42 -29.91 -14.88
CA ARG A 383 17.64 -28.69 -15.00
C ARG A 383 18.57 -27.54 -15.38
N LEU A 384 18.30 -26.90 -16.51
CA LEU A 384 19.12 -25.80 -17.02
C LEU A 384 18.62 -24.43 -16.53
N GLY A 385 17.31 -24.30 -16.34
CA GLY A 385 16.65 -23.03 -16.00
C GLY A 385 16.17 -22.25 -17.22
N ALA A 386 15.13 -21.45 -17.02
CA ALA A 386 14.38 -20.77 -18.08
C ALA A 386 15.10 -19.53 -18.65
N ALA A 387 16.09 -18.98 -17.97
CA ALA A 387 16.83 -17.79 -18.38
C ALA A 387 18.16 -18.15 -19.04
N PHE A 388 18.13 -18.54 -20.33
CA PHE A 388 19.33 -18.84 -21.13
C PHE A 388 20.28 -19.88 -20.49
N GLY A 389 19.72 -20.90 -19.83
CA GLY A 389 20.51 -21.95 -19.17
C GLY A 389 20.99 -21.59 -17.76
N PHE A 390 20.37 -20.56 -17.17
CA PHE A 390 20.38 -20.25 -15.75
C PHE A 390 18.96 -20.25 -15.19
N LEU A 391 18.83 -20.56 -13.89
CA LEU A 391 17.58 -20.44 -13.15
C LEU A 391 17.13 -18.98 -13.16
N ASN A 392 15.91 -18.74 -13.62
CA ASN A 392 15.29 -17.44 -13.60
C ASN A 392 14.71 -17.18 -12.20
N VAL A 393 15.30 -16.24 -11.47
CA VAL A 393 14.92 -15.91 -10.09
C VAL A 393 14.18 -14.58 -10.03
N GLY A 394 12.97 -14.62 -9.49
CA GLY A 394 12.20 -13.44 -9.10
C GLY A 394 12.34 -13.18 -7.61
N GLU A 395 12.15 -11.93 -7.21
CA GLU A 395 12.08 -11.53 -5.81
C GLU A 395 10.74 -10.82 -5.55
N LEU A 396 10.17 -11.00 -4.36
CA LEU A 396 9.01 -10.28 -3.84
C LEU A 396 9.31 -9.83 -2.41
N THR A 397 10.08 -8.74 -2.28
CA THR A 397 10.37 -8.09 -0.99
C THR A 397 10.01 -6.61 -1.00
N SER A 398 9.87 -6.02 0.20
CA SER A 398 9.55 -4.59 0.36
C SER A 398 10.58 -3.62 -0.24
N ARG A 399 11.71 -4.13 -0.74
CA ARG A 399 12.77 -3.34 -1.39
C ARG A 399 12.51 -3.11 -2.88
N ILE A 400 11.65 -3.91 -3.49
CA ILE A 400 11.37 -3.84 -4.93
C ILE A 400 10.46 -2.66 -5.21
N ALA A 401 10.73 -1.94 -6.30
CA ALA A 401 9.87 -0.84 -6.72
C ALA A 401 8.47 -1.36 -7.07
N SER A 402 7.41 -0.62 -6.68
CA SER A 402 6.02 -1.01 -6.96
C SER A 402 5.75 -1.31 -8.44
N SER A 403 6.42 -0.59 -9.35
CA SER A 403 6.31 -0.81 -10.79
C SER A 403 6.90 -2.14 -11.27
N GLU A 404 7.95 -2.64 -10.61
CA GLU A 404 8.59 -3.91 -10.96
C GLU A 404 7.77 -5.10 -10.46
N ILE A 405 7.02 -4.93 -9.36
CA ILE A 405 6.20 -5.99 -8.78
C ILE A 405 5.08 -6.41 -9.73
N GLY A 406 4.40 -5.47 -10.37
CA GLY A 406 3.38 -5.81 -11.37
C GLY A 406 3.95 -6.73 -12.47
N ARG A 407 5.14 -6.39 -12.99
CA ARG A 407 5.84 -7.22 -13.97
C ARG A 407 6.25 -8.58 -13.40
N THR A 408 6.74 -8.64 -12.16
CA THR A 408 7.08 -9.91 -11.50
C THR A 408 5.85 -10.79 -11.33
N LEU A 409 4.71 -10.21 -10.97
CA LEU A 409 3.43 -10.91 -10.80
C LEU A 409 2.88 -11.43 -12.13
N ASP A 410 2.91 -10.62 -13.19
CA ASP A 410 2.50 -11.06 -14.53
C ASP A 410 3.39 -12.20 -15.02
N ARG A 411 4.71 -12.11 -14.77
CA ARG A 411 5.67 -13.17 -15.13
C ARG A 411 5.52 -14.43 -14.28
N LEU A 412 5.08 -14.31 -13.03
CA LEU A 412 4.72 -15.44 -12.18
C LEU A 412 3.55 -16.24 -12.73
N GLY A 413 2.64 -15.59 -13.46
CA GLY A 413 1.53 -16.22 -14.18
C GLY A 413 1.93 -16.97 -15.45
N LEU A 414 3.17 -16.83 -15.94
CA LEU A 414 3.64 -17.53 -17.14
C LEU A 414 3.88 -19.02 -16.85
N GLU A 415 3.32 -19.87 -17.70
CA GLU A 415 3.50 -21.33 -17.67
C GLU A 415 4.79 -21.77 -18.39
N PHE A 416 5.40 -22.87 -17.94
CA PHE A 416 6.47 -23.53 -18.70
C PHE A 416 5.86 -24.20 -19.94
N ASP A 417 6.61 -24.23 -21.02
CA ASP A 417 6.19 -24.79 -22.31
C ASP A 417 6.84 -26.17 -22.51
N VAL A 418 6.02 -27.18 -22.77
CA VAL A 418 6.46 -28.58 -22.91
C VAL A 418 7.44 -28.73 -24.07
N ASP A 419 7.24 -27.95 -25.13
CA ASP A 419 8.05 -27.96 -26.36
C ASP A 419 9.35 -27.16 -26.21
N VAL A 420 9.59 -26.55 -25.04
CA VAL A 420 10.77 -25.70 -24.79
C VAL A 420 11.54 -26.14 -23.54
N ASP A 421 10.82 -26.46 -22.47
CA ASP A 421 11.34 -26.56 -21.10
C ASP A 421 11.52 -28.02 -20.62
N THR A 422 11.09 -29.01 -21.41
CA THR A 422 11.43 -30.41 -21.17
C THR A 422 12.86 -30.73 -21.64
N ASN A 423 13.47 -31.75 -21.02
CA ASN A 423 14.80 -32.20 -21.44
C ASN A 423 14.83 -32.82 -22.85
N GLU A 424 13.72 -33.36 -23.33
CA GLU A 424 13.58 -33.83 -24.70
C GLU A 424 13.56 -32.66 -25.70
N ALA A 425 12.73 -31.65 -25.45
CA ALA A 425 12.70 -30.41 -26.21
C ALA A 425 14.07 -29.73 -26.27
N PHE A 426 14.79 -29.70 -25.14
CA PHE A 426 16.16 -29.17 -25.11
C PHE A 426 17.10 -29.92 -26.06
N LYS A 427 17.08 -31.26 -26.06
CA LYS A 427 17.90 -32.07 -26.97
C LYS A 427 17.55 -31.81 -28.43
N ALA A 428 16.26 -31.74 -28.75
CA ALA A 428 15.78 -31.43 -30.09
C ALA A 428 16.26 -30.04 -30.54
N ARG A 429 16.17 -29.03 -29.66
CA ARG A 429 16.67 -27.67 -29.93
C ARG A 429 18.18 -27.62 -30.17
N MET A 430 18.97 -28.34 -29.38
CA MET A 430 20.42 -28.41 -29.58
C MET A 430 20.78 -29.10 -30.91
N ALA A 431 20.04 -30.15 -31.28
CA ALA A 431 20.22 -30.80 -32.57
C ALA A 431 19.88 -29.86 -33.74
N LEU A 432 18.80 -29.08 -33.63
CA LEU A 432 18.41 -28.06 -34.62
C LEU A 432 19.48 -26.98 -34.79
N ILE A 433 20.00 -26.43 -33.69
CA ILE A 433 21.08 -25.42 -33.73
C ILE A 433 22.34 -26.01 -34.38
N LYS A 434 22.70 -27.25 -34.04
CA LYS A 434 23.83 -27.95 -34.64
C LYS A 434 23.64 -28.18 -36.14
N ALA A 435 22.39 -28.33 -36.59
CA ALA A 435 22.02 -28.43 -38.00
C ALA A 435 21.87 -27.06 -38.71
N GLY A 436 22.20 -25.95 -38.04
CA GLY A 436 22.12 -24.59 -38.60
C GLY A 436 20.72 -23.95 -38.56
N GLY A 437 19.75 -24.58 -37.89
CA GLY A 437 18.41 -24.04 -37.72
C GLY A 437 18.34 -22.97 -36.62
N THR A 438 17.38 -22.04 -36.76
CA THR A 438 17.10 -21.01 -35.74
C THR A 438 15.96 -21.49 -34.85
N PRO A 439 16.15 -21.62 -33.53
CA PRO A 439 15.09 -22.03 -32.63
C PRO A 439 14.06 -20.91 -32.45
N ALA A 440 12.81 -21.29 -32.15
CA ALA A 440 11.76 -20.34 -31.80
C ALA A 440 12.20 -19.48 -30.60
N LYS A 441 12.00 -18.18 -30.71
CA LYS A 441 12.26 -17.25 -29.60
C LYS A 441 11.03 -17.14 -28.73
N ARG A 442 11.22 -17.40 -27.44
CA ARG A 442 10.22 -17.09 -26.42
C ARG A 442 10.43 -15.63 -25.96
N PRO A 443 9.40 -14.78 -25.98
CA PRO A 443 9.54 -13.37 -25.60
C PRO A 443 9.87 -13.19 -24.11
N ASP A 444 9.18 -13.94 -23.23
CA ASP A 444 9.39 -13.88 -21.78
C ASP A 444 9.54 -15.28 -21.18
N ALA A 445 10.56 -15.47 -20.35
CA ALA A 445 10.80 -16.70 -19.59
C ALA A 445 10.05 -16.68 -18.24
N PRO A 446 9.43 -17.81 -17.82
CA PRO A 446 8.79 -17.98 -16.53
C PRO A 446 9.85 -18.03 -15.42
N TYR A 447 9.44 -17.80 -14.17
CA TYR A 447 10.35 -17.91 -13.03
C TYR A 447 10.52 -19.37 -12.62
N ASP A 448 11.77 -19.83 -12.52
CA ASP A 448 12.11 -21.09 -11.88
C ASP A 448 11.95 -20.99 -10.36
N VAL A 449 12.28 -19.84 -9.79
CA VAL A 449 12.21 -19.59 -8.36
C VAL A 449 11.70 -18.19 -8.10
N VAL A 450 10.83 -18.03 -7.11
CA VAL A 450 10.51 -16.72 -6.54
C VAL A 450 10.81 -16.71 -5.06
N LEU A 451 11.66 -15.78 -4.64
CA LEU A 451 12.03 -15.57 -3.25
C LEU A 451 11.18 -14.45 -2.67
N ALA A 452 10.46 -14.72 -1.60
CA ALA A 452 9.50 -13.79 -1.04
C ALA A 452 9.59 -13.69 0.49
N THR A 453 9.20 -12.54 1.00
CA THR A 453 8.91 -12.33 2.43
C THR A 453 7.41 -12.08 2.61
N SER A 454 7.04 -11.32 3.64
CA SER A 454 5.66 -10.97 3.95
C SER A 454 4.87 -10.30 2.83
N MET A 455 5.53 -9.82 1.77
CA MET A 455 4.81 -9.31 0.60
C MET A 455 3.98 -10.36 -0.13
N LEU A 456 4.33 -11.65 -0.05
CA LEU A 456 3.54 -12.71 -0.68
C LEU A 456 2.22 -12.99 0.07
N GLN A 457 2.16 -12.66 1.37
CA GLN A 457 0.97 -12.91 2.20
C GLN A 457 -0.25 -12.14 1.71
N VAL A 458 -0.04 -11.02 1.03
CA VAL A 458 -1.07 -10.02 0.77
C VAL A 458 -1.35 -9.93 -0.72
N GLY A 459 -2.61 -10.11 -1.12
CA GLY A 459 -3.12 -9.77 -2.46
C GLY A 459 -2.49 -10.36 -3.71
N VAL A 460 -1.49 -11.24 -3.63
CA VAL A 460 -0.91 -11.91 -4.80
C VAL A 460 -1.88 -12.99 -5.30
N ASP A 461 -2.44 -12.78 -6.49
CA ASP A 461 -3.38 -13.72 -7.13
C ASP A 461 -2.72 -14.45 -8.29
N VAL A 462 -2.00 -15.53 -7.97
CA VAL A 462 -1.37 -16.42 -8.98
C VAL A 462 -1.86 -17.84 -8.71
N GLN A 463 -2.85 -18.30 -9.48
CA GLN A 463 -3.46 -19.62 -9.31
C GLN A 463 -2.52 -20.78 -9.69
N ARG A 464 -1.49 -20.51 -10.49
CA ARG A 464 -0.56 -21.48 -11.06
C ARG A 464 0.34 -22.19 -10.06
N LEU A 465 0.69 -21.55 -8.94
CA LEU A 465 1.78 -22.03 -8.08
C LEU A 465 1.36 -23.25 -7.25
N GLY A 466 2.17 -24.32 -7.30
CA GLY A 466 1.92 -25.57 -6.56
C GLY A 466 3.01 -25.96 -5.57
N LEU A 467 4.13 -25.23 -5.50
CA LEU A 467 5.29 -25.63 -4.69
C LEU A 467 5.86 -24.48 -3.85
N MET A 468 5.98 -24.71 -2.54
CA MET A 468 6.55 -23.74 -1.60
C MET A 468 7.56 -24.37 -0.65
N LEU A 469 8.66 -23.66 -0.41
CA LEU A 469 9.61 -23.90 0.67
C LEU A 469 9.52 -22.76 1.67
N VAL A 470 9.05 -23.04 2.88
CA VAL A 470 9.02 -22.10 4.00
C VAL A 470 10.30 -22.29 4.83
N VAL A 471 11.11 -21.25 4.95
CA VAL A 471 12.37 -21.30 5.69
C VAL A 471 12.22 -20.64 7.06
N GLY A 472 12.25 -21.47 8.08
CA GLY A 472 11.98 -21.12 9.47
C GLY A 472 10.49 -20.84 9.74
N GLN A 473 10.07 -21.01 10.98
CA GLN A 473 8.67 -20.77 11.35
C GLN A 473 8.39 -19.24 11.43
N PRO A 474 7.38 -18.73 10.70
CA PRO A 474 6.91 -17.35 10.85
C PRO A 474 6.54 -17.01 12.28
N LYS A 475 6.58 -15.72 12.64
CA LYS A 475 6.33 -15.31 14.03
C LYS A 475 4.87 -15.53 14.42
N ASN A 476 3.96 -15.31 13.48
CA ASN A 476 2.53 -15.41 13.70
C ASN A 476 1.94 -16.54 12.86
N THR A 477 0.96 -17.25 13.39
CA THR A 477 0.27 -18.33 12.66
C THR A 477 -0.57 -17.78 11.50
N ALA A 478 -1.19 -16.60 11.67
CA ALA A 478 -1.88 -15.91 10.58
C ALA A 478 -0.95 -15.71 9.37
N GLU A 479 0.30 -15.32 9.63
CA GLU A 479 1.34 -15.10 8.64
C GLU A 479 1.63 -16.38 7.83
N TYR A 480 1.79 -17.49 8.54
CA TYR A 480 2.05 -18.80 7.96
C TYR A 480 0.89 -19.31 7.11
N ILE A 481 -0.35 -19.19 7.60
CA ILE A 481 -1.56 -19.59 6.85
C ILE A 481 -1.68 -18.77 5.57
N GLN A 482 -1.54 -17.45 5.66
CA GLN A 482 -1.67 -16.55 4.51
C GLN A 482 -0.60 -16.82 3.46
N ALA A 483 0.66 -16.97 3.86
CA ALA A 483 1.75 -17.29 2.93
C ALA A 483 1.53 -18.65 2.26
N THR A 484 1.27 -19.70 3.04
CA THR A 484 1.14 -21.07 2.51
C THR A 484 -0.15 -21.32 1.73
N SER A 485 -1.17 -20.47 1.89
CA SER A 485 -2.39 -20.45 1.05
C SER A 485 -2.20 -19.89 -0.36
N ARG A 486 -0.98 -19.45 -0.70
CA ARG A 486 -0.64 -18.92 -2.04
C ARG A 486 -0.21 -20.00 -3.03
N VAL A 487 -0.04 -21.24 -2.56
CA VAL A 487 0.20 -22.42 -3.42
C VAL A 487 -0.92 -23.42 -3.27
N GLY A 488 -1.24 -24.14 -4.35
CA GLY A 488 -2.35 -25.10 -4.36
C GLY A 488 -3.71 -24.44 -4.23
N ARG A 489 -3.94 -23.35 -4.98
CA ARG A 489 -5.21 -22.60 -5.01
C ARG A 489 -6.22 -23.14 -6.02
N ASP A 490 -5.74 -23.86 -7.03
CA ASP A 490 -6.53 -24.50 -8.07
C ASP A 490 -6.54 -25.99 -7.78
N ASP A 491 -7.74 -26.59 -7.76
CA ASP A 491 -7.95 -28.01 -7.46
C ASP A 491 -7.24 -28.92 -8.48
N ALA A 492 -7.04 -28.44 -9.70
CA ALA A 492 -6.26 -29.15 -10.73
C ALA A 492 -4.73 -29.07 -10.50
N ARG A 493 -4.29 -28.25 -9.54
CA ARG A 493 -2.87 -27.90 -9.29
C ARG A 493 -2.54 -28.01 -7.80
N PRO A 494 -2.59 -29.22 -7.20
CA PRO A 494 -2.50 -29.36 -5.74
C PRO A 494 -1.17 -28.89 -5.14
N GLY A 495 -1.24 -28.33 -3.93
CA GLY A 495 -0.07 -27.69 -3.31
C GLY A 495 0.81 -28.63 -2.49
N LEU A 496 2.13 -28.47 -2.60
CA LEU A 496 3.14 -29.03 -1.70
C LEU A 496 3.85 -27.89 -0.97
N VAL A 497 3.76 -27.90 0.37
CA VAL A 497 4.43 -26.94 1.25
C VAL A 497 5.46 -27.68 2.09
N VAL A 498 6.73 -27.34 1.92
CA VAL A 498 7.84 -27.88 2.72
C VAL A 498 8.30 -26.83 3.72
N SER A 499 8.13 -27.11 5.00
CA SER A 499 8.52 -26.21 6.09
C SER A 499 9.83 -26.67 6.71
N LEU A 500 10.90 -25.93 6.42
CA LEU A 500 12.25 -26.19 6.91
C LEU A 500 12.47 -25.47 8.24
N GLY A 501 12.43 -26.21 9.35
CA GLY A 501 12.72 -25.69 10.68
C GLY A 501 14.23 -25.59 10.95
N ASN A 502 14.67 -24.50 11.58
CA ASN A 502 16.03 -24.39 12.08
C ASN A 502 16.16 -25.07 13.44
N TRP A 503 16.86 -26.21 13.51
CA TRP A 503 17.07 -26.96 14.75
C TRP A 503 17.73 -26.14 15.87
N ALA A 504 18.53 -25.11 15.54
CA ALA A 504 19.18 -24.25 16.51
C ALA A 504 18.23 -23.18 17.09
N ARG A 505 17.01 -23.02 16.55
CA ARG A 505 15.98 -22.11 17.06
C ARG A 505 14.95 -22.93 17.85
N PRO A 506 14.85 -22.73 19.18
CA PRO A 506 13.90 -23.47 20.01
C PRO A 506 12.44 -23.40 19.52
N ARG A 507 12.02 -22.23 19.01
CA ARG A 507 10.67 -22.06 18.43
C ARG A 507 10.44 -22.96 17.22
N ASP A 508 11.35 -22.95 16.25
CA ASP A 508 11.22 -23.75 15.04
C ASP A 508 11.22 -25.24 15.37
N LEU A 509 12.05 -25.66 16.34
CA LEU A 509 12.09 -27.03 16.81
C LEU A 509 10.77 -27.46 17.47
N ALA A 510 10.20 -26.64 18.35
CA ALA A 510 8.92 -26.92 18.98
C ALA A 510 7.79 -27.07 17.95
N HIS A 511 7.74 -26.20 16.94
CA HIS A 511 6.78 -26.32 15.85
C HIS A 511 7.00 -27.58 15.00
N PHE A 512 8.25 -27.99 14.78
CA PHE A 512 8.57 -29.22 14.07
C PHE A 512 8.16 -30.47 14.89
N GLU A 513 8.42 -30.50 16.19
CA GLU A 513 8.05 -31.61 17.07
C GLU A 513 6.52 -31.79 17.16
N GLN A 514 5.77 -30.69 17.08
CA GLN A 514 4.31 -30.68 17.10
C GLN A 514 3.68 -30.53 15.71
N PHE A 515 4.45 -30.75 14.63
CA PHE A 515 4.07 -30.32 13.28
C PHE A 515 2.68 -30.78 12.86
N ARG A 516 2.36 -32.06 13.06
CA ARG A 516 1.06 -32.63 12.70
C ARG A 516 -0.08 -31.98 13.49
N HIS A 517 0.02 -31.96 14.81
CA HIS A 517 -1.00 -31.36 15.68
C HIS A 517 -1.19 -29.87 15.39
N TYR A 518 -0.08 -29.15 15.14
CA TYR A 518 -0.12 -27.76 14.74
C TYR A 518 -0.92 -27.57 13.44
N HIS A 519 -0.66 -28.34 12.38
CA HIS A 519 -1.39 -28.21 11.11
C HIS A 519 -2.86 -28.67 11.20
N GLU A 520 -3.16 -29.66 12.03
CA GLU A 520 -4.54 -30.09 12.30
C GLU A 520 -5.35 -29.01 13.05
N THR A 521 -4.68 -28.06 13.74
CA THR A 521 -5.34 -27.07 14.62
C THR A 521 -4.95 -25.61 14.37
N PHE A 522 -4.16 -25.31 13.33
CA PHE A 522 -3.52 -24.00 13.13
C PHE A 522 -4.47 -22.80 13.09
N TYR A 523 -5.72 -22.94 12.65
CA TYR A 523 -6.70 -21.85 12.69
C TYR A 523 -7.08 -21.46 14.12
N ALA A 524 -7.06 -22.40 15.07
CA ALA A 524 -7.24 -22.11 16.49
C ALA A 524 -6.03 -21.41 17.13
N GLN A 525 -4.85 -21.56 16.51
CA GLN A 525 -3.59 -20.94 16.95
C GLN A 525 -3.41 -19.51 16.43
N VAL A 526 -4.35 -18.99 15.63
CA VAL A 526 -4.31 -17.60 15.15
C VAL A 526 -4.37 -16.65 16.34
N GLU A 527 -3.39 -15.74 16.39
CA GLU A 527 -3.23 -14.79 17.46
C GLU A 527 -4.35 -13.73 17.44
N ALA A 528 -4.79 -13.29 18.63
CA ALA A 528 -5.70 -12.16 18.73
C ALA A 528 -4.96 -10.87 18.35
N LEU A 529 -5.55 -10.10 17.44
CA LEU A 529 -5.02 -8.80 17.05
C LEU A 529 -5.47 -7.76 18.08
N SER A 530 -4.58 -6.82 18.40
CA SER A 530 -4.87 -5.76 19.36
C SER A 530 -4.43 -4.40 18.81
N VAL A 531 -5.22 -3.39 19.16
CA VAL A 531 -4.97 -1.98 18.85
C VAL A 531 -5.23 -1.15 20.10
N THR A 532 -4.42 -0.11 20.32
CA THR A 532 -4.49 0.72 21.54
C THR A 532 -4.43 2.22 21.23
N PRO A 533 -5.32 2.74 20.34
CA PRO A 533 -5.27 4.11 19.81
C PRO A 533 -5.36 5.22 20.86
N PHE A 534 -5.95 4.93 22.03
CA PHE A 534 -6.14 5.90 23.12
C PHE A 534 -5.20 5.68 24.30
N SER A 535 -4.14 4.89 24.12
CA SER A 535 -3.06 4.81 25.11
C SER A 535 -2.36 6.17 25.26
N PRO A 536 -1.81 6.50 26.44
CA PRO A 536 -1.09 7.76 26.69
C PRO A 536 -0.11 8.14 25.57
N THR A 537 0.77 7.21 25.19
CA THR A 537 1.78 7.43 24.15
C THR A 537 1.17 7.65 22.76
N ALA A 538 0.05 6.97 22.44
CA ALA A 538 -0.62 7.14 21.16
C ALA A 538 -1.30 8.51 21.06
N LEU A 539 -1.98 8.94 22.13
CA LEU A 539 -2.57 10.27 22.22
C LEU A 539 -1.49 11.36 22.11
N ASP A 540 -0.41 11.25 22.88
CA ASP A 540 0.65 12.26 22.90
C ASP A 540 1.31 12.43 21.51
N ARG A 541 1.43 11.34 20.72
CA ARG A 541 2.05 11.36 19.39
C ARG A 541 1.11 11.76 18.25
N GLY A 542 -0.15 11.36 18.34
CA GLY A 542 -1.07 11.49 17.21
C GLY A 542 -2.12 12.58 17.34
N MET A 543 -2.36 13.12 18.54
CA MET A 543 -3.43 14.10 18.77
C MET A 543 -3.23 15.39 17.98
N ASP A 544 -1.99 15.86 17.86
CA ASP A 544 -1.64 17.04 17.05
C ASP A 544 -2.09 16.86 15.59
N GLY A 545 -1.75 15.72 15.00
CA GLY A 545 -2.12 15.37 13.63
C GLY A 545 -3.62 15.20 13.45
N LEU A 546 -4.30 14.53 14.40
CA LEU A 546 -5.75 14.34 14.39
C LEU A 546 -6.49 15.68 14.39
N LEU A 547 -6.18 16.55 15.37
CA LEU A 547 -6.86 17.83 15.54
C LEU A 547 -6.65 18.73 14.32
N ILE A 548 -5.40 18.92 13.89
CA ILE A 548 -5.07 19.80 12.76
C ILE A 548 -5.72 19.28 11.47
N SER A 549 -5.67 17.98 11.22
CA SER A 549 -6.30 17.37 10.03
C SER A 549 -7.80 17.62 10.00
N ALA A 550 -8.49 17.38 11.13
CA ALA A 550 -9.93 17.56 11.23
C ALA A 550 -10.34 19.04 11.07
N VAL A 551 -9.59 19.96 11.70
CA VAL A 551 -9.84 21.41 11.60
C VAL A 551 -9.63 21.90 10.17
N ARG A 552 -8.50 21.56 9.53
CA ARG A 552 -8.20 22.00 8.17
C ARG A 552 -9.28 21.54 7.20
N VAL A 553 -9.63 20.26 7.23
CA VAL A 553 -10.65 19.72 6.32
C VAL A 553 -12.02 20.35 6.54
N LEU A 554 -12.49 20.42 7.79
CA LEU A 554 -13.80 21.01 8.11
C LEU A 554 -13.91 22.46 7.63
N GLN A 555 -12.84 23.24 7.78
CA GLN A 555 -12.83 24.67 7.51
C GLN A 555 -12.57 25.03 6.04
N ALA A 556 -12.44 24.04 5.14
CA ALA A 556 -12.16 24.28 3.72
C ALA A 556 -13.30 24.94 2.95
N VAL A 557 -14.52 24.92 3.49
CA VAL A 557 -15.70 25.57 2.91
C VAL A 557 -15.64 27.10 3.06
N HIS A 558 -14.89 27.60 4.04
CA HIS A 558 -14.79 29.02 4.35
C HIS A 558 -13.53 29.63 3.73
N ALA A 559 -13.68 30.69 2.93
CA ALA A 559 -12.54 31.39 2.32
C ALA A 559 -11.57 31.96 3.38
N ASP A 560 -12.11 32.44 4.50
CA ASP A 560 -11.37 32.92 5.67
C ASP A 560 -11.21 31.86 6.77
N GLY A 561 -11.46 30.60 6.45
CA GLY A 561 -11.30 29.48 7.38
C GLY A 561 -9.84 29.14 7.65
N LEU A 562 -9.66 28.08 8.46
CA LEU A 562 -8.36 27.54 8.85
C LEU A 562 -7.75 26.57 7.84
N SER A 563 -8.45 26.16 6.78
CA SER A 563 -7.87 25.20 5.81
C SER A 563 -6.61 25.69 5.09
N PRO A 564 -6.53 26.95 4.63
CA PRO A 564 -5.39 27.43 3.85
C PRO A 564 -4.08 27.42 4.64
N GLU A 565 -2.97 27.12 3.96
CA GLU A 565 -1.64 26.95 4.55
C GLU A 565 -1.19 28.15 5.39
N ARG A 566 -1.58 29.36 4.96
CA ARG A 566 -1.20 30.64 5.60
C ARG A 566 -2.23 31.17 6.59
N ASN A 567 -3.33 30.46 6.81
CA ASN A 567 -4.41 30.92 7.68
C ASN A 567 -4.37 30.30 9.09
N ALA A 568 -3.31 29.59 9.47
CA ALA A 568 -3.20 28.98 10.79
C ALA A 568 -3.36 29.99 11.94
N GLY A 569 -3.06 31.28 11.72
CA GLY A 569 -3.28 32.36 12.69
C GLY A 569 -4.75 32.69 12.99
N LYS A 570 -5.70 32.31 12.14
CA LYS A 570 -7.14 32.65 12.28
C LYS A 570 -7.88 31.82 13.33
N ILE A 571 -7.16 31.04 14.15
CA ILE A 571 -7.74 30.14 15.15
C ILE A 571 -8.59 30.88 16.17
N LYS A 572 -8.22 32.14 16.48
CA LYS A 572 -8.99 33.00 17.38
C LYS A 572 -10.37 33.32 16.82
N ASP A 573 -10.46 33.60 15.53
CA ASP A 573 -11.71 33.96 14.85
C ASP A 573 -12.61 32.73 14.66
N GLN A 574 -12.00 31.56 14.48
CA GLN A 574 -12.69 30.29 14.22
C GLN A 574 -12.83 29.40 15.47
N ARG A 575 -12.58 29.94 16.68
CA ARG A 575 -12.50 29.15 17.91
C ARG A 575 -13.78 28.37 18.21
N LEU A 576 -14.94 28.99 18.05
CA LEU A 576 -16.24 28.33 18.25
C LEU A 576 -16.42 27.11 17.33
N ALA A 577 -16.02 27.21 16.07
CA ALA A 577 -16.10 26.10 15.12
C ALA A 577 -15.15 24.96 15.50
N VAL A 578 -13.95 25.29 16.01
CA VAL A 578 -12.97 24.31 16.48
C VAL A 578 -13.42 23.63 17.78
N GLU A 579 -14.04 24.35 18.71
CA GLU A 579 -14.62 23.79 19.93
C GLU A 579 -15.81 22.88 19.62
N ALA A 580 -16.67 23.26 18.67
CA ALA A 580 -17.75 22.39 18.19
C ALA A 580 -17.21 21.09 17.56
N LEU A 581 -16.13 21.18 16.79
CA LEU A 581 -15.44 19.99 16.27
C LEU A 581 -14.85 19.14 17.40
N ALA A 582 -14.23 19.74 18.42
CA ALA A 582 -13.67 19.03 19.56
C ALA A 582 -14.73 18.20 20.30
N ILE A 583 -15.96 18.72 20.43
CA ILE A 583 -17.10 17.98 21.01
C ILE A 583 -17.43 16.73 20.17
N ARG A 584 -17.46 16.87 18.83
CA ARG A 584 -17.72 15.73 17.93
C ARG A 584 -16.60 14.69 18.01
N LEU A 585 -15.34 15.12 18.06
CA LEU A 585 -14.18 14.24 18.22
C LEU A 585 -14.24 13.50 19.57
N LYS A 586 -14.55 14.20 20.66
CA LYS A 586 -14.72 13.61 22.00
C LYS A 586 -15.79 12.51 21.99
N ALA A 587 -16.96 12.79 21.43
CA ALA A 587 -18.05 11.81 21.36
C ALA A 587 -17.61 10.55 20.58
N ARG A 588 -16.86 10.73 19.50
CA ARG A 588 -16.35 9.61 18.69
C ARG A 588 -15.23 8.83 19.38
N ILE A 589 -14.36 9.50 20.15
CA ILE A 589 -13.32 8.87 20.98
C ILE A 589 -13.98 8.06 22.09
N ALA A 590 -15.01 8.59 22.76
CA ALA A 590 -15.72 7.89 23.84
C ALA A 590 -16.27 6.53 23.38
N ALA A 591 -16.84 6.49 22.17
CA ALA A 591 -17.37 5.27 21.57
C ALA A 591 -16.30 4.19 21.32
N ALA A 592 -15.06 4.58 21.00
CA ALA A 592 -13.99 3.63 20.70
C ALA A 592 -13.11 3.27 21.91
N ALA A 593 -12.85 4.23 22.80
CA ALA A 593 -11.98 4.04 23.97
C ALA A 593 -12.64 3.19 25.06
N GLN A 594 -13.96 3.35 25.24
CA GLN A 594 -14.75 2.72 26.32
C GLN A 594 -14.10 2.78 27.70
N SER A 595 -13.41 3.90 27.94
CA SER A 595 -12.80 4.29 29.20
C SER A 595 -13.08 5.78 29.38
N GLU A 596 -13.73 6.14 30.48
CA GLU A 596 -13.99 7.54 30.82
C GLU A 596 -12.67 8.29 31.03
N ASP A 597 -11.68 7.66 31.67
CA ASP A 597 -10.35 8.24 31.89
C ASP A 597 -9.61 8.52 30.58
N ALA A 598 -9.60 7.57 29.64
CA ALA A 598 -8.97 7.76 28.35
C ALA A 598 -9.69 8.85 27.53
N THR A 599 -11.03 8.90 27.60
CA THR A 599 -11.85 9.91 26.92
C THR A 599 -11.60 11.29 27.52
N LYS A 600 -11.54 11.40 28.84
CA LYS A 600 -11.24 12.64 29.56
C LYS A 600 -9.84 13.12 29.21
N ARG A 601 -8.83 12.25 29.29
CA ARG A 601 -7.45 12.58 28.90
C ARG A 601 -7.36 13.07 27.46
N ALA A 602 -8.02 12.39 26.52
CA ALA A 602 -8.02 12.79 25.12
C ALA A 602 -8.70 14.17 24.93
N ASN A 603 -9.81 14.43 25.63
CA ASN A 603 -10.48 15.72 25.62
C ASN A 603 -9.61 16.83 26.20
N ASP A 604 -8.98 16.60 27.35
CA ASP A 604 -8.11 17.57 28.01
C ASP A 604 -6.90 17.91 27.13
N LEU A 605 -6.35 16.91 26.42
CA LEU A 605 -5.35 17.12 25.39
C LEU A 605 -5.88 17.99 24.25
N ILE A 606 -7.06 17.69 23.67
CA ILE A 606 -7.64 18.50 22.59
C ILE A 606 -7.79 19.97 23.02
N VAL A 607 -8.35 20.23 24.20
CA VAL A 607 -8.51 21.59 24.74
C VAL A 607 -7.15 22.27 24.90
N ASN A 608 -6.18 21.59 25.53
CA ASN A 608 -4.83 22.13 25.68
C ASN A 608 -4.17 22.48 24.33
N LYS A 609 -4.35 21.64 23.30
CA LYS A 609 -3.81 21.92 21.96
C LYS A 609 -4.49 23.13 21.31
N ILE A 610 -5.80 23.30 21.48
CA ILE A 610 -6.53 24.50 20.99
C ILE A 610 -5.99 25.77 21.65
N ASP A 611 -5.75 25.73 22.97
CA ASP A 611 -5.19 26.86 23.71
C ASP A 611 -3.76 27.16 23.27
N ARG A 612 -2.90 26.14 23.18
CA ARG A 612 -1.52 26.29 22.69
C ARG A 612 -1.45 26.82 21.26
N TRP A 613 -2.39 26.43 20.39
CA TRP A 613 -2.51 27.01 19.05
C TRP A 613 -2.89 28.50 19.13
N THR A 614 -3.86 28.85 19.98
CA THR A 614 -4.28 30.24 20.19
C THR A 614 -3.13 31.12 20.70
N GLU A 615 -2.37 30.62 21.68
CA GLU A 615 -1.16 31.28 22.19
C GLU A 615 -0.09 31.45 21.10
N ARG A 616 0.14 30.40 20.30
CA ARG A 616 1.08 30.45 19.17
C ARG A 616 0.68 31.50 18.13
N ALA A 617 -0.62 31.65 17.87
CA ALA A 617 -1.14 32.68 16.97
C ALA A 617 -0.91 34.10 17.55
N ALA A 618 -1.16 34.29 18.86
CA ALA A 618 -0.90 35.56 19.53
C ALA A 618 0.60 35.92 19.52
N LEU A 619 1.48 34.94 19.74
CA LEU A 619 2.93 35.12 19.66
C LEU A 619 3.37 35.54 18.25
N ALA A 620 2.86 34.88 17.21
CA ALA A 620 3.18 35.24 15.83
C ALA A 620 2.79 36.70 15.53
N ILE A 621 1.59 37.13 15.95
CA ILE A 621 1.12 38.52 15.82
C ILE A 621 2.04 39.48 16.57
N GLY A 622 2.41 39.16 17.83
CA GLY A 622 3.31 39.99 18.63
C GLY A 622 4.71 40.14 18.02
N MET A 623 5.17 39.14 17.27
CA MET A 623 6.43 39.17 16.53
C MET A 623 6.29 39.75 15.11
N SER A 624 5.13 40.28 14.72
CA SER A 624 4.83 40.73 13.36
C SER A 624 5.05 39.65 12.28
N LYS A 625 4.78 38.38 12.63
CA LYS A 625 4.89 37.22 11.74
C LYS A 625 3.51 36.65 11.41
N THR A 626 3.39 36.04 10.24
CA THR A 626 2.19 35.27 9.86
C THR A 626 2.36 33.82 10.32
N LEU A 627 1.40 33.32 11.11
CA LEU A 627 1.38 31.90 11.51
C LEU A 627 0.92 31.05 10.32
N VAL A 628 1.79 30.15 9.87
CA VAL A 628 1.54 29.16 8.81
C VAL A 628 1.54 27.76 9.42
N TYR A 629 1.01 26.77 8.71
CA TYR A 629 1.09 25.39 9.20
C TYR A 629 2.53 24.89 9.22
N GLU A 630 3.19 24.77 8.06
CA GLU A 630 4.56 24.23 7.98
C GLU A 630 5.45 25.04 7.03
N ARG A 631 4.91 25.57 5.92
CA ARG A 631 5.72 26.18 4.86
C ARG A 631 6.13 27.62 5.16
N THR A 632 7.30 27.79 5.76
CA THR A 632 7.86 29.12 6.06
C THR A 632 8.61 29.76 4.88
N GLY A 633 9.15 28.96 3.95
CA GLY A 633 10.04 29.48 2.90
C GLY A 633 11.34 30.06 3.47
N ASP A 634 12.06 30.86 2.66
CA ASP A 634 13.38 31.44 3.00
C ASP A 634 13.31 32.79 3.74
N GLY A 635 12.13 33.20 4.20
CA GLY A 635 11.90 34.52 4.81
C GLY A 635 11.55 34.46 6.31
N ASP A 636 11.91 35.50 7.06
CA ASP A 636 11.61 35.59 8.50
C ASP A 636 10.16 36.03 8.83
N ALA A 637 9.35 36.27 7.79
CA ALA A 637 7.96 36.75 7.92
C ALA A 637 6.96 35.68 8.39
N PHE A 638 7.35 34.40 8.37
CA PHE A 638 6.47 33.28 8.66
C PHE A 638 6.92 32.51 9.90
N MET A 639 5.94 32.06 10.69
CA MET A 639 6.16 31.23 11.87
C MET A 639 5.41 29.91 11.69
N PRO A 640 6.05 28.74 11.88
CA PRO A 640 5.38 27.44 11.72
C PRO A 640 4.59 27.05 12.97
N LEU A 641 3.44 26.41 12.74
CA LEU A 641 2.61 25.77 13.76
C LEU A 641 2.99 24.31 13.99
N LEU A 642 3.31 23.58 12.92
CA LEU A 642 3.67 22.17 12.96
C LEU A 642 5.01 21.87 12.29
N VAL A 643 5.60 20.74 12.65
CA VAL A 643 6.86 20.21 12.10
C VAL A 643 6.78 18.69 11.96
N SER A 644 7.52 18.12 11.01
CA SER A 644 7.70 16.67 10.94
C SER A 644 8.58 16.14 12.09
N PRO A 645 8.39 14.89 12.54
CA PRO A 645 9.26 14.26 13.54
C PRO A 645 10.73 14.29 13.15
N GLU A 646 11.05 14.12 11.86
CA GLU A 646 12.42 14.13 11.32
C GLU A 646 13.12 15.49 11.47
N ASN A 647 12.34 16.58 11.39
CA ASN A 647 12.86 17.95 11.50
C ASN A 647 12.75 18.49 12.94
N HIS A 648 12.17 17.72 13.86
CA HIS A 648 12.03 18.10 15.25
C HIS A 648 13.35 17.91 16.00
N ARG A 649 13.93 19.00 16.54
CA ARG A 649 15.19 18.98 17.30
C ARG A 649 14.93 19.08 18.80
N ALA A 650 15.57 18.23 19.60
CA ALA A 650 15.34 18.12 21.04
C ALA A 650 15.86 19.33 21.87
N SER A 651 16.93 20.00 21.42
CA SER A 651 17.59 21.08 22.19
C SER A 651 17.31 22.50 21.67
N ALA A 652 16.40 22.69 20.70
CA ALA A 652 16.05 24.02 20.20
C ALA A 652 14.91 24.65 21.02
N GLY A 653 15.09 24.77 22.34
CA GLY A 653 14.11 25.32 23.29
C GLY A 653 13.89 26.83 23.15
N GLY A 654 13.53 27.30 21.95
CA GLY A 654 13.28 28.70 21.64
C GLY A 654 11.83 28.93 21.17
N ASN A 655 11.36 30.17 21.34
CA ASN A 655 10.05 30.65 20.87
C ASN A 655 9.83 30.50 19.35
N SER A 656 10.84 30.11 18.57
CA SER A 656 10.72 29.84 17.14
C SER A 656 10.27 28.41 16.81
N GLN A 657 10.40 27.44 17.72
CA GLN A 657 10.07 26.03 17.43
C GLN A 657 8.56 25.82 17.28
N ALA A 658 8.18 25.03 16.26
CA ALA A 658 6.78 24.66 16.04
C ALA A 658 6.26 23.81 17.23
N PRO A 659 5.10 24.16 17.82
CA PRO A 659 4.59 23.45 18.99
C PRO A 659 4.06 22.04 18.69
N PHE A 660 3.65 21.77 17.44
CA PHE A 660 3.00 20.51 17.07
C PHE A 660 3.89 19.61 16.21
N VAL A 661 3.94 18.33 16.55
CA VAL A 661 4.73 17.34 15.82
C VAL A 661 3.78 16.40 15.11
N VAL A 662 3.82 16.40 13.78
CA VAL A 662 2.88 15.64 12.95
C VAL A 662 3.64 14.74 11.99
N ALA A 663 3.49 13.42 12.14
CA ALA A 663 4.10 12.43 11.25
C ALA A 663 3.69 12.65 9.79
N ASN A 664 4.57 12.31 8.85
CA ASN A 664 4.27 12.31 7.42
C ASN A 664 3.56 11.03 6.97
N SER A 665 3.66 9.97 7.78
CA SER A 665 3.15 8.63 7.51
C SER A 665 2.58 8.00 8.78
N MET A 666 1.55 7.17 8.65
CA MET A 666 0.99 6.37 9.77
C MET A 666 1.96 5.30 10.29
N ARG A 667 3.07 5.08 9.58
CA ARG A 667 4.11 4.10 9.96
C ARG A 667 5.24 4.73 10.76
N GLU A 668 5.37 6.05 10.78
CA GLU A 668 6.35 6.80 11.57
C GLU A 668 5.92 6.92 13.06
N VAL A 669 5.34 5.84 13.61
CA VAL A 669 4.81 5.81 14.98
C VAL A 669 5.94 5.79 16.01
N GLN A 670 7.14 5.38 15.61
CA GLN A 670 8.37 5.51 16.38
C GLN A 670 9.39 6.29 15.55
N PRO A 671 10.12 7.27 16.14
CA PRO A 671 11.32 7.75 15.49
C PRO A 671 12.25 6.54 15.34
N GLU A 672 12.56 6.18 14.09
CA GLU A 672 13.73 5.34 13.86
C GLU A 672 14.89 6.09 14.52
N ILE A 673 15.56 5.46 15.49
CA ILE A 673 16.83 5.99 15.98
C ILE A 673 17.80 5.82 14.82
N ASN A 674 17.77 6.77 13.90
CA ASN A 674 18.82 6.96 12.94
C ASN A 674 20.01 7.44 13.78
N ILE A 675 20.92 6.52 14.08
CA ILE A 675 22.25 6.89 14.53
C ILE A 675 22.92 7.58 13.34
N LEU A 676 22.59 8.86 13.16
CA LEU A 676 23.17 9.72 12.15
C LEU A 676 24.57 10.06 12.65
N VAL A 677 25.55 9.27 12.21
CA VAL A 677 26.96 9.68 12.29
C VAL A 677 27.18 10.67 11.16
N SER A 678 26.71 11.92 11.35
CA SER A 678 27.08 13.01 10.45
C SER A 678 28.40 13.62 10.95
N PRO A 679 29.42 13.78 10.09
CA PRO A 679 30.61 14.54 10.44
C PRO A 679 30.30 16.05 10.59
N VAL A 680 29.09 16.50 10.21
CA VAL A 680 28.64 17.88 10.34
C VAL A 680 27.81 18.01 11.62
N GLN A 681 28.38 18.63 12.65
CA GLN A 681 27.79 18.78 13.98
C GLN A 681 26.37 19.37 13.97
N ASN A 682 26.08 20.29 13.04
CA ASN A 682 24.77 20.94 12.91
C ASN A 682 23.65 20.02 12.38
N ARG A 683 23.97 18.80 11.95
CA ARG A 683 23.00 17.79 11.46
C ARG A 683 22.70 16.69 12.48
N LEU A 684 23.25 16.77 13.69
CA LEU A 684 23.00 15.81 14.76
C LEU A 684 21.62 16.01 15.40
N PHE A 685 20.94 14.91 15.75
CA PHE A 685 19.62 14.91 16.40
C PHE A 685 19.65 15.50 17.82
N VAL A 686 20.74 15.21 18.56
CA VAL A 686 21.04 15.80 19.86
C VAL A 686 22.25 16.71 19.70
N LEU A 687 22.07 18.00 19.99
CA LEU A 687 23.19 18.91 20.21
C LEU A 687 23.53 18.86 21.69
N ALA A 688 24.81 18.66 21.99
CA ALA A 688 25.31 18.77 23.35
C ALA A 688 24.98 20.19 23.87
N PRO A 689 24.43 20.33 25.09
CA PRO A 689 24.27 21.63 25.74
C PRO A 689 25.60 22.41 25.73
N GLU A 690 25.54 23.75 25.70
CA GLU A 690 26.77 24.58 25.73
C GLU A 690 27.67 24.28 26.95
N ALA A 691 27.09 23.75 28.04
CA ALA A 691 27.79 23.36 29.26
C ALA A 691 28.15 21.86 29.33
N ALA A 692 28.01 21.10 28.24
CA ALA A 692 28.34 19.68 28.25
C ALA A 692 29.86 19.46 28.32
N PRO A 693 30.36 18.57 29.21
CA PRO A 693 31.79 18.28 29.29
C PRO A 693 32.30 17.70 27.98
N GLY A 694 33.45 18.21 27.50
CA GLY A 694 34.12 17.71 26.30
C GLY A 694 34.54 16.25 26.48
N TRP A 695 34.16 15.39 25.53
CA TRP A 695 34.53 13.98 25.56
C TRP A 695 35.88 13.79 24.86
N ASN A 696 36.96 13.64 25.62
CA ASN A 696 38.27 13.29 25.08
C ASN A 696 38.35 11.77 24.92
N MET A 697 38.48 11.30 23.68
CA MET A 697 38.85 9.90 23.42
C MET A 697 40.19 9.62 24.11
N PRO A 698 40.31 8.57 24.94
CA PRO A 698 41.59 8.22 25.53
C PRO A 698 42.55 7.89 24.40
N THR A 699 43.59 8.71 24.23
CA THR A 699 44.77 8.34 23.45
C THR A 699 45.41 7.18 24.18
N GLY A 700 45.33 5.99 23.59
CA GLY A 700 46.03 4.83 24.13
C GLY A 700 47.51 5.16 24.24
N GLU A 701 48.02 5.21 25.46
CA GLU A 701 49.45 5.06 25.72
C GLU A 701 49.82 3.66 25.21
N GLU A 702 50.62 3.63 24.14
CA GLU A 702 51.44 2.48 23.80
C GLU A 702 52.42 2.27 24.97
N ASP A 703 52.07 1.40 25.90
CA ASP A 703 53.00 0.91 26.90
C ASP A 703 52.87 -0.61 27.06
N GLY A 704 53.99 -1.29 26.81
CA GLY A 704 54.34 -2.54 27.50
C GLY A 704 54.51 -3.78 26.65
N SER A 705 55.72 -3.95 26.09
CA SER A 705 56.58 -5.15 26.17
C SER A 705 55.98 -6.55 26.06
#